data_AF-A0A6B0XWF8-F1
#
_entry.id   AF-A0A6B0XWF8-F1
#
_cell.length_a   1.000
_cell.length_b   1.000
_cell.length_c   1.000
_cell.angle_alpha   90.00
_cell.angle_beta   90.00
_cell.angle_gamma   90.00
#
_symmetry.space_group_name_H-M   'P 1'
#
loop_
_entity.id
_entity.type
_entity.pdbx_description
1 polymer ?
#
loop_
_entity_poly.entity_id
_entity_poly.type
_entity_poly.pdbx_seq_one_letter_code
_entity_poly.pdbx_strand_id
1 'polypeptide(L)'
;MTPAKAAQTPPVLIFWIIAGWVGFVLCPWYGVEDGFFSFEWLVDGYPFEEDYSPAAFLIGQGEKLWLAPLLIPLLLPLLALGREKSDPTYFRILTVAGALGFGWLIIQGFSIGIRGFNFQWMNAAFGALGDRQFGMGYGAMICASAFLFLFTQGIAARGAVNGDVFVVGAIGGVVTIVTAFVFFPIANMLFSAFVTDEGAYSISAFVGKFFDDRLWGLGCFYGTRCGAALNSLVLAIAVGFITTVLGLAFALVVTRSGFRWKRVLRALTVLPIITPPFVIGLALILLFGLSGSVTVFFADLFGTQPTRWLYGMPGVLIAQTLAFTPIAFLVLIGVVEGVSPSMEEAAQTLRANRWQTFRTVSLPLMRPGLANAFLLGFIESMADFGNPLVLGGNFDVLSTEIFFAIVGAQYDQGRAAVLAMVLLFFTLSAFFAQRAWLGRKSYTTVSGKGDAGVHPLMPHGLAIPAMIVALSWAAFTATVYGMIVYGSVVELWGVNNSLTFKHYVTAFSIRIEEEGIRWTGAAWDSFWTTITIAAIAAPLTGAVGLVTAYLLTRQSFAGKSAFEFGTMLSFAIPGTVIGVSYILAFNVPPIEITGTGIILVVSFIFRNMPVGVRAGIASMSQLDKSLDESSLTLGANSWQTFRRVILPLLRPAIL
;
A
#
# COMPACT_ATOMS: atom_id res chain seq x y z
N MET A 1 -49.65 -31.18 2.53
CA MET A 1 -49.04 -30.76 1.25
C MET A 1 -48.85 -29.27 1.30
N THR A 2 -47.65 -28.81 1.67
CA THR A 2 -47.24 -27.41 1.49
C THR A 2 -47.07 -27.15 0.00
N PRO A 3 -47.67 -26.10 -0.58
CA PRO A 3 -47.50 -25.80 -2.00
C PRO A 3 -46.01 -25.60 -2.30
N ALA A 4 -45.51 -26.26 -3.33
CA ALA A 4 -44.16 -26.07 -3.82
C ALA A 4 -43.97 -24.57 -4.12
N LYS A 5 -43.15 -23.89 -3.32
CA LYS A 5 -42.73 -22.52 -3.63
C LYS A 5 -42.07 -22.58 -5.01
N ALA A 6 -42.67 -21.90 -5.99
CA ALA A 6 -42.04 -21.74 -7.31
C ALA A 6 -40.58 -21.30 -7.10
N ALA A 7 -39.65 -22.02 -7.73
CA ALA A 7 -38.22 -21.78 -7.63
C ALA A 7 -37.92 -20.35 -8.11
N GLN A 8 -37.91 -19.38 -7.19
CA GLN A 8 -37.55 -18.01 -7.50
C GLN A 8 -36.05 -17.95 -7.72
N THR A 9 -35.65 -17.67 -8.96
CA THR A 9 -34.26 -17.45 -9.31
C THR A 9 -33.68 -16.33 -8.45
N PRO A 10 -32.53 -16.54 -7.79
CA PRO A 10 -31.95 -15.53 -6.93
C PRO A 10 -31.57 -14.28 -7.76
N PRO A 11 -31.94 -13.06 -7.32
CA PRO A 11 -31.70 -11.83 -8.10
C PRO A 11 -30.21 -11.55 -8.34
N VAL A 12 -29.35 -12.00 -7.42
CA VAL A 12 -27.88 -11.89 -7.55
C VAL A 12 -27.34 -12.72 -8.73
N LEU A 13 -27.93 -13.89 -9.01
CA LEU A 13 -27.52 -14.71 -10.15
C LEU A 13 -27.86 -13.99 -11.46
N ILE A 14 -29.09 -13.48 -11.57
CA ILE A 14 -29.56 -12.76 -12.75
C ILE A 14 -28.67 -11.54 -13.03
N PHE A 15 -28.32 -10.78 -11.98
CA PHE A 15 -27.42 -9.63 -12.12
C PHE A 15 -26.08 -10.01 -12.77
N TRP A 16 -25.41 -11.07 -12.30
CA TRP A 16 -24.10 -11.46 -12.84
C TRP A 16 -24.20 -12.08 -14.23
N ILE A 17 -25.30 -12.77 -14.56
CA ILE A 17 -25.55 -13.23 -15.94
C ILE A 17 -25.69 -12.02 -16.88
N ILE A 18 -26.52 -11.04 -16.51
CA ILE A 18 -26.71 -9.81 -17.30
C ILE A 18 -25.38 -9.07 -17.43
N ALA A 19 -24.64 -8.89 -16.34
CA ALA A 19 -23.34 -8.23 -16.36
C ALA A 19 -22.38 -8.90 -17.34
N GLY A 20 -22.28 -10.23 -17.33
CA GLY A 20 -21.45 -10.98 -18.28
C GLY A 20 -21.82 -10.71 -19.74
N TRP A 21 -23.12 -10.73 -20.06
CA TRP A 21 -23.60 -10.42 -21.41
C TRP A 21 -23.39 -8.95 -21.81
N VAL A 22 -23.62 -8.01 -20.88
CA VAL A 22 -23.37 -6.58 -21.11
C VAL A 22 -21.89 -6.33 -21.40
N GLY A 23 -20.98 -6.91 -20.61
CA GLY A 23 -19.54 -6.79 -20.86
C GLY A 23 -19.13 -7.38 -22.21
N PHE A 24 -19.74 -8.49 -22.61
CA PHE A 24 -19.39 -9.17 -23.86
C PHE A 24 -19.95 -8.49 -25.13
N VAL A 25 -21.12 -7.85 -25.02
CA VAL A 25 -21.88 -7.33 -26.17
C VAL A 25 -21.84 -5.81 -26.30
N LEU A 26 -21.72 -5.06 -25.21
CA LEU A 26 -21.92 -3.60 -25.22
C LEU A 26 -20.66 -2.79 -24.88
N CYS A 27 -19.63 -3.41 -24.31
CA CYS A 27 -18.46 -2.68 -23.84
C CYS A 27 -17.23 -3.02 -24.69
N PRO A 28 -16.36 -2.04 -24.99
CA PRO A 28 -15.09 -2.29 -25.67
C PRO A 28 -14.30 -3.39 -24.98
N TRP A 29 -13.85 -4.38 -25.76
CA TRP A 29 -13.14 -5.52 -25.20
C TRP A 29 -11.70 -5.18 -24.80
N TYR A 30 -11.04 -4.33 -25.58
CA TYR A 30 -9.68 -3.84 -25.36
C TYR A 30 -9.69 -2.39 -24.84
N GLY A 31 -8.55 -1.93 -24.34
CA GLY A 31 -8.36 -0.59 -23.80
C GLY A 31 -8.46 0.48 -24.88
N VAL A 32 -9.11 1.59 -24.55
CA VAL A 32 -9.32 2.75 -25.43
C VAL A 32 -8.11 3.70 -25.30
N GLU A 33 -7.56 4.17 -26.42
CA GLU A 33 -6.34 4.99 -26.45
C GLU A 33 -6.48 6.34 -25.72
N ASP A 34 -7.62 7.02 -25.88
CA ASP A 34 -7.91 8.30 -25.19
C ASP A 34 -8.16 8.17 -23.68
N GLY A 35 -7.98 6.95 -23.16
CA GLY A 35 -8.04 6.63 -21.75
C GLY A 35 -9.41 6.15 -21.31
N PHE A 36 -9.41 5.52 -20.13
CA PHE A 36 -10.59 4.87 -19.57
C PHE A 36 -11.81 5.81 -19.55
N PHE A 37 -11.65 7.07 -19.11
CA PHE A 37 -12.77 7.99 -18.87
C PHE A 37 -13.13 8.95 -20.02
N SER A 38 -12.58 8.78 -21.24
CA SER A 38 -12.86 9.72 -22.35
C SER A 38 -14.28 9.59 -22.90
N PHE A 39 -14.83 8.36 -22.94
CA PHE A 39 -16.11 8.02 -23.57
C PHE A 39 -16.21 8.40 -25.06
N GLU A 40 -15.11 8.81 -25.70
CA GLU A 40 -15.09 9.21 -27.12
C GLU A 40 -15.40 8.04 -28.06
N TRP A 41 -15.00 6.84 -27.65
CA TRP A 41 -15.35 5.57 -28.30
C TRP A 41 -16.85 5.37 -28.55
N LEU A 42 -17.76 6.07 -27.84
CA LEU A 42 -19.20 5.98 -28.09
C LEU A 42 -19.64 6.67 -29.40
N VAL A 43 -18.86 7.64 -29.86
CA VAL A 43 -19.17 8.51 -31.00
C VAL A 43 -18.26 8.21 -32.18
N ASP A 44 -17.06 7.68 -31.90
CA ASP A 44 -16.08 7.30 -32.91
C ASP A 44 -16.22 5.81 -33.27
N GLY A 45 -16.97 5.52 -34.35
CA GLY A 45 -17.01 4.20 -35.00
C GLY A 45 -17.63 3.01 -34.24
N TYR A 46 -18.10 3.17 -32.99
CA TYR A 46 -18.79 2.11 -32.25
C TYR A 46 -20.13 1.69 -32.90
N PRO A 47 -20.47 0.37 -32.93
CA PRO A 47 -19.74 -0.78 -32.38
C PRO A 47 -18.93 -1.58 -33.42
N PHE A 48 -18.60 -1.01 -34.57
CA PHE A 48 -18.04 -1.76 -35.71
C PHE A 48 -16.56 -1.53 -35.97
N GLU A 49 -15.95 -0.52 -35.35
CA GLU A 49 -14.51 -0.26 -35.45
C GLU A 49 -13.71 -1.18 -34.51
N GLU A 50 -12.65 -1.82 -35.02
CA GLU A 50 -11.93 -2.92 -34.34
C GLU A 50 -11.38 -2.53 -32.95
N ASP A 51 -11.01 -1.26 -32.77
CA ASP A 51 -10.40 -0.74 -31.55
C ASP A 51 -11.42 -0.53 -30.42
N TYR A 52 -12.67 -0.21 -30.78
CA TYR A 52 -13.76 0.09 -29.84
C TYR A 52 -14.83 -1.00 -29.77
N SER A 53 -14.69 -2.05 -30.58
CA SER A 53 -15.70 -3.09 -30.72
C SER A 53 -15.81 -4.00 -29.47
N PRO A 54 -17.04 -4.33 -29.06
CA PRO A 54 -17.29 -5.41 -28.10
C PRO A 54 -16.89 -6.78 -28.66
N ALA A 55 -16.62 -7.75 -27.78
CA ALA A 55 -16.19 -9.10 -28.19
C ALA A 55 -17.18 -9.79 -29.15
N ALA A 56 -18.48 -9.62 -28.93
CA ALA A 56 -19.50 -10.20 -29.81
C ALA A 56 -19.40 -9.68 -31.26
N PHE A 57 -19.10 -8.39 -31.44
CA PHE A 57 -18.99 -7.75 -32.75
C PHE A 57 -17.69 -8.15 -33.44
N LEU A 58 -16.57 -8.17 -32.71
CA LEU A 58 -15.29 -8.67 -33.20
C LEU A 58 -15.43 -10.10 -33.78
N ILE A 59 -16.03 -11.01 -33.01
CA ILE A 59 -16.29 -12.38 -33.47
C ILE A 59 -17.19 -12.39 -34.71
N GLY A 60 -18.22 -11.54 -34.74
CA GLY A 60 -19.15 -11.41 -35.86
C GLY A 60 -18.51 -10.90 -37.15
N GLN A 61 -17.47 -10.09 -37.03
CA GLN A 61 -16.66 -9.57 -38.15
C GLN A 61 -15.58 -10.57 -38.61
N GLY A 62 -15.42 -11.68 -37.89
CA GLY A 62 -14.35 -12.66 -38.15
C GLY A 62 -13.01 -12.28 -37.52
N GLU A 63 -12.98 -11.25 -36.70
CA GLU A 63 -11.80 -10.77 -35.99
C GLU A 63 -11.73 -11.37 -34.59
N LYS A 64 -10.50 -11.53 -34.09
CA LYS A 64 -10.23 -11.93 -32.69
C LYS A 64 -11.01 -13.18 -32.24
N LEU A 65 -11.07 -14.20 -33.11
CA LEU A 65 -11.85 -15.44 -32.94
C LEU A 65 -11.53 -16.24 -31.66
N TRP A 66 -10.37 -16.01 -31.04
CA TRP A 66 -10.02 -16.61 -29.74
C TRP A 66 -10.95 -16.17 -28.59
N LEU A 67 -11.80 -15.15 -28.80
CA LEU A 67 -12.85 -14.75 -27.85
C LEU A 67 -14.09 -15.65 -27.93
N ALA A 68 -14.31 -16.37 -29.04
CA ALA A 68 -15.51 -17.20 -29.25
C ALA A 68 -15.74 -18.29 -28.19
N PRO A 69 -14.71 -18.96 -27.64
CA PRO A 69 -14.89 -19.92 -26.55
C PRO A 69 -15.58 -19.36 -25.30
N LEU A 70 -15.59 -18.04 -25.08
CA LEU A 70 -16.30 -17.39 -23.96
C LEU A 70 -17.83 -17.48 -24.07
N LEU A 71 -18.37 -17.74 -25.25
CA LEU A 71 -19.82 -17.94 -25.43
C LEU A 71 -20.34 -19.13 -24.61
N ILE A 72 -19.53 -20.20 -24.49
CA ILE A 72 -19.90 -21.40 -23.72
C ILE A 72 -20.13 -21.05 -22.24
N PRO A 73 -19.16 -20.48 -21.49
CA PRO A 73 -19.37 -20.08 -20.10
C PRO A 73 -20.36 -18.93 -19.91
N LEU A 74 -20.69 -18.13 -20.94
CA LEU A 74 -21.79 -17.15 -20.89
C LEU A 74 -23.18 -17.77 -21.02
N LEU A 75 -23.32 -18.84 -21.80
CA LEU A 75 -24.59 -19.55 -22.01
C LEU A 75 -24.90 -20.55 -20.89
N LEU A 76 -23.89 -21.24 -20.35
CA LEU A 76 -24.06 -22.26 -19.31
C LEU A 76 -24.89 -21.80 -18.08
N PRO A 77 -24.69 -20.61 -17.50
CA PRO A 77 -25.47 -20.11 -16.37
C PRO A 77 -26.97 -19.98 -16.64
N LEU A 78 -27.39 -19.83 -17.92
CA LEU A 78 -28.80 -19.77 -18.28
C LEU A 78 -29.52 -21.09 -17.97
N LEU A 79 -28.81 -22.22 -18.02
CA LEU A 79 -29.34 -23.54 -17.66
C LEU A 79 -29.56 -23.72 -16.15
N ALA A 80 -29.02 -22.80 -15.34
CA ALA A 80 -29.27 -22.75 -13.90
C ALA A 80 -30.50 -21.89 -13.55
N LEU A 81 -31.05 -21.11 -14.49
CA LEU A 81 -32.28 -20.34 -14.29
C LEU A 81 -33.46 -21.30 -14.06
N GLY A 82 -34.24 -21.04 -13.02
CA GLY A 82 -35.39 -21.90 -12.64
C GLY A 82 -35.04 -23.17 -11.87
N ARG A 83 -33.77 -23.44 -11.58
CA ARG A 83 -33.35 -24.54 -10.68
C ARG A 83 -33.29 -24.07 -9.23
N GLU A 84 -33.59 -24.97 -8.30
CA GLU A 84 -33.43 -24.69 -6.87
C GLU A 84 -31.96 -24.72 -6.45
N LYS A 85 -31.60 -23.91 -5.45
CA LYS A 85 -30.23 -23.90 -4.89
C LYS A 85 -29.81 -25.24 -4.26
N SER A 86 -30.78 -26.05 -3.84
CA SER A 86 -30.62 -27.39 -3.28
C SER A 86 -30.20 -28.42 -4.36
N ASP A 87 -30.41 -28.13 -5.64
CA ASP A 87 -30.08 -29.03 -6.74
C ASP A 87 -28.55 -29.17 -6.88
N PRO A 88 -27.96 -30.38 -6.78
CA PRO A 88 -26.54 -30.60 -7.03
C PRO A 88 -26.08 -30.12 -8.42
N THR A 89 -26.98 -30.11 -9.40
CA THR A 89 -26.67 -29.61 -10.74
C THR A 89 -26.53 -28.08 -10.78
N TYR A 90 -27.25 -27.34 -9.93
CA TYR A 90 -27.16 -25.88 -9.85
C TYR A 90 -25.74 -25.43 -9.52
N PHE A 91 -25.14 -25.99 -8.47
CA PHE A 91 -23.78 -25.60 -8.08
C PHE A 91 -22.74 -26.04 -9.12
N ARG A 92 -22.91 -27.21 -9.74
CA ARG A 92 -21.99 -27.72 -10.77
C ARG A 92 -21.96 -26.80 -11.98
N ILE A 93 -23.14 -26.41 -12.50
CA ILE A 93 -23.25 -25.52 -13.65
C ILE A 93 -22.55 -24.19 -13.38
N LEU A 94 -22.84 -23.54 -12.25
CA LEU A 94 -22.26 -22.24 -11.93
C LEU A 94 -20.74 -22.30 -11.68
N THR A 95 -20.28 -23.35 -10.98
CA THR A 95 -18.85 -23.54 -10.71
C THR A 95 -18.09 -23.78 -12.02
N VAL A 96 -18.61 -24.64 -12.91
CA VAL A 96 -17.98 -24.94 -14.20
C VAL A 96 -18.02 -23.73 -15.13
N ALA A 97 -19.16 -23.04 -15.24
CA ALA A 97 -19.29 -21.85 -16.08
C ALA A 97 -18.32 -20.74 -15.64
N GLY A 98 -18.30 -20.43 -14.34
CA GLY A 98 -17.40 -19.43 -13.78
C GLY A 98 -15.92 -19.82 -13.92
N ALA A 99 -15.56 -21.08 -13.63
CA ALA A 99 -14.18 -21.55 -13.74
C ALA A 99 -13.68 -21.57 -15.19
N LEU A 100 -14.49 -22.03 -16.14
CA LEU A 100 -14.14 -22.04 -17.56
C LEU A 100 -14.03 -20.61 -18.11
N GLY A 101 -14.99 -19.73 -17.80
CA GLY A 101 -14.97 -18.34 -18.27
C GLY A 101 -13.77 -17.56 -17.71
N PHE A 102 -13.58 -17.58 -16.40
CA PHE A 102 -12.47 -16.88 -15.76
C PHE A 102 -11.12 -17.47 -16.14
N GLY A 103 -11.03 -18.81 -16.20
CA GLY A 103 -9.82 -19.51 -16.64
C GLY A 103 -9.46 -19.21 -18.09
N TRP A 104 -10.43 -19.18 -19.00
CA TRP A 104 -10.19 -18.83 -20.39
C TRP A 104 -9.73 -17.38 -20.55
N LEU A 105 -10.32 -16.43 -19.81
CA LEU A 105 -9.85 -15.02 -19.80
C LEU A 105 -8.38 -14.90 -19.39
N ILE A 106 -7.96 -15.63 -18.35
CA ILE A 106 -6.57 -15.66 -17.93
C ILE A 106 -5.69 -16.29 -19.01
N ILE A 107 -6.08 -17.48 -19.52
CA ILE A 107 -5.31 -18.19 -20.52
C ILE A 107 -5.12 -17.31 -21.76
N GLN A 108 -6.20 -16.81 -22.36
CA GLN A 108 -6.08 -15.97 -23.56
C GLN A 108 -5.24 -14.72 -23.28
N GLY A 109 -5.44 -14.07 -22.13
CA GLY A 109 -4.77 -12.81 -21.83
C GLY A 109 -3.25 -12.94 -21.67
N PHE A 110 -2.77 -14.07 -21.15
CA PHE A 110 -1.34 -14.33 -20.99
C PHE A 110 -0.74 -15.15 -22.13
N SER A 111 -1.56 -15.68 -23.03
CA SER A 111 -1.10 -16.50 -24.15
C SER A 111 -0.81 -15.70 -25.41
N ILE A 112 -1.19 -14.43 -25.48
CA ILE A 112 -0.89 -13.54 -26.60
C ILE A 112 0.08 -12.47 -26.10
N GLY A 113 1.28 -12.47 -26.66
CA GLY A 113 2.30 -11.49 -26.36
C GLY A 113 2.34 -10.34 -27.37
N ILE A 114 3.39 -9.53 -27.28
CA ILE A 114 3.65 -8.40 -28.19
C ILE A 114 3.93 -8.86 -29.63
N ARG A 115 4.38 -10.12 -29.81
CA ARG A 115 4.75 -10.70 -31.10
C ARG A 115 3.73 -11.76 -31.58
N GLY A 116 2.49 -11.69 -31.10
CA GLY A 116 1.44 -12.67 -31.38
C GLY A 116 1.37 -13.80 -30.35
N PHE A 117 0.87 -14.97 -30.76
CA PHE A 117 0.64 -16.09 -29.85
C PHE A 117 1.94 -16.65 -29.27
N ASN A 118 2.02 -16.74 -27.94
CA ASN A 118 3.13 -17.35 -27.21
C ASN A 118 3.20 -18.87 -27.43
N PHE A 119 2.08 -19.50 -27.78
CA PHE A 119 1.99 -20.95 -28.00
C PHE A 119 1.68 -21.31 -29.45
N GLN A 120 2.45 -22.25 -30.00
CA GLN A 120 2.31 -22.67 -31.40
C GLN A 120 0.93 -23.27 -31.74
N TRP A 121 0.27 -23.94 -30.79
CA TRP A 121 -1.07 -24.51 -31.03
C TRP A 121 -2.14 -23.44 -31.26
N MET A 122 -1.96 -22.23 -30.71
CA MET A 122 -2.91 -21.13 -30.94
C MET A 122 -2.77 -20.57 -32.35
N ASN A 123 -1.55 -20.47 -32.88
CA ASN A 123 -1.34 -20.16 -34.31
C ASN A 123 -2.03 -21.20 -35.21
N ALA A 124 -1.98 -22.47 -34.84
CA ALA A 124 -2.66 -23.53 -35.59
C ALA A 124 -4.19 -23.47 -35.46
N ALA A 125 -4.72 -23.06 -34.31
CA ALA A 125 -6.15 -23.01 -34.04
C ALA A 125 -6.84 -21.74 -34.56
N PHE A 126 -6.16 -20.59 -34.49
CA PHE A 126 -6.76 -19.27 -34.77
C PHE A 126 -6.05 -18.50 -35.91
N GLY A 127 -4.99 -19.06 -36.50
CA GLY A 127 -4.17 -18.38 -37.50
C GLY A 127 -3.05 -17.53 -36.87
N ALA A 128 -2.15 -17.02 -37.71
CA ALA A 128 -1.11 -16.10 -37.24
C ALA A 128 -1.71 -14.72 -36.96
N LEU A 129 -1.39 -14.15 -35.80
CA LEU A 129 -1.72 -12.77 -35.47
C LEU A 129 -0.85 -11.80 -36.27
N GLY A 130 -1.48 -10.85 -36.95
CA GLY A 130 -0.79 -9.77 -37.65
C GLY A 130 -0.34 -8.63 -36.72
N ASP A 131 -0.93 -8.54 -35.52
CA ASP A 131 -0.72 -7.45 -34.57
C ASP A 131 -0.57 -7.95 -33.11
N ARG A 132 -0.18 -7.05 -32.19
CA ARG A 132 -0.05 -7.33 -30.75
C ARG A 132 -1.41 -7.43 -30.07
N GLN A 133 -1.46 -8.08 -28.91
CA GLN A 133 -2.59 -7.90 -28.01
C GLN A 133 -2.54 -6.49 -27.40
N PHE A 134 -3.71 -5.87 -27.19
CA PHE A 134 -3.86 -4.64 -26.40
C PHE A 134 -4.31 -4.96 -24.97
N GLY A 135 -4.12 -4.04 -24.03
CA GLY A 135 -4.69 -4.15 -22.68
C GLY A 135 -6.19 -4.48 -22.70
N MET A 136 -6.64 -5.33 -21.78
CA MET A 136 -8.05 -5.67 -21.63
C MET A 136 -8.85 -4.46 -21.13
N GLY A 137 -9.95 -4.16 -21.81
CA GLY A 137 -10.82 -3.02 -21.53
C GLY A 137 -12.01 -3.36 -20.61
N TYR A 138 -13.05 -2.53 -20.73
CA TYR A 138 -14.29 -2.61 -19.94
C TYR A 138 -14.98 -3.96 -20.05
N GLY A 139 -15.16 -4.44 -21.28
CA GLY A 139 -15.90 -5.66 -21.56
C GLY A 139 -15.27 -6.88 -20.89
N ALA A 140 -13.94 -6.98 -21.01
CA ALA A 140 -13.16 -8.03 -20.38
C ALA A 140 -13.22 -7.97 -18.85
N MET A 141 -13.11 -6.78 -18.24
CA MET A 141 -13.19 -6.63 -16.77
C MET A 141 -14.57 -6.97 -16.20
N ILE A 142 -15.64 -6.55 -16.87
CA ILE A 142 -17.02 -6.88 -16.46
C ILE A 142 -17.26 -8.39 -16.61
N CYS A 143 -16.83 -9.01 -17.71
CA CYS A 143 -16.91 -10.45 -17.91
C CYS A 143 -16.11 -11.23 -16.86
N ALA A 144 -14.88 -10.80 -16.55
CA ALA A 144 -14.05 -11.40 -15.52
C ALA A 144 -14.75 -11.36 -14.15
N SER A 145 -15.34 -10.22 -13.81
CA SER A 145 -16.12 -10.05 -12.58
C SER A 145 -17.33 -10.99 -12.57
N ALA A 146 -18.10 -11.05 -13.66
CA ALA A 146 -19.24 -11.95 -13.78
C ALA A 146 -18.84 -13.42 -13.59
N PHE A 147 -17.81 -13.90 -14.27
CA PHE A 147 -17.35 -15.29 -14.12
C PHE A 147 -16.84 -15.59 -12.71
N LEU A 148 -16.10 -14.67 -12.09
CA LEU A 148 -15.68 -14.81 -10.70
C LEU A 148 -16.88 -14.93 -9.76
N PHE A 149 -17.87 -14.07 -9.88
CA PHE A 149 -19.03 -14.09 -8.98
C PHE A 149 -20.02 -15.24 -9.28
N LEU A 150 -20.05 -15.75 -10.52
CA LEU A 150 -20.73 -17.02 -10.84
C LEU A 150 -20.01 -18.21 -10.21
N PHE A 151 -18.68 -18.24 -10.28
CA PHE A 151 -17.86 -19.27 -9.64
C PHE A 151 -18.04 -19.30 -8.12
N THR A 152 -17.94 -18.14 -7.46
CA THR A 152 -18.14 -18.04 -6.01
C THR A 152 -19.57 -18.40 -5.57
N GLN A 153 -20.59 -18.08 -6.38
CA GLN A 153 -21.96 -18.55 -6.14
C GLN A 153 -22.09 -20.07 -6.24
N GLY A 154 -21.42 -20.70 -7.20
CA GLY A 154 -21.34 -22.15 -7.29
C GLY A 154 -20.70 -22.76 -6.05
N ILE A 155 -19.60 -22.18 -5.56
CA ILE A 155 -18.92 -22.62 -4.33
C ILE A 155 -19.82 -22.44 -3.09
N ALA A 156 -20.52 -21.31 -2.98
CA ALA A 156 -21.48 -21.09 -1.90
C ALA A 156 -22.62 -22.12 -1.95
N ALA A 157 -23.18 -22.40 -3.13
CA ALA A 157 -24.23 -23.40 -3.28
C ALA A 157 -23.79 -24.83 -2.93
N ARG A 158 -22.48 -25.14 -3.02
CA ARG A 158 -21.89 -26.40 -2.53
C ARG A 158 -21.88 -26.52 -0.99
N GLY A 159 -22.15 -25.43 -0.27
CA GLY A 159 -22.19 -25.38 1.19
C GLY A 159 -20.96 -24.73 1.84
N ALA A 160 -20.07 -24.09 1.06
CA ALA A 160 -18.95 -23.34 1.63
C ALA A 160 -19.46 -22.15 2.48
N VAL A 161 -18.87 -21.95 3.66
CA VAL A 161 -19.20 -20.85 4.59
C VAL A 161 -20.72 -20.75 4.83
N ASN A 162 -21.34 -21.88 5.19
CA ASN A 162 -22.78 -22.01 5.43
C ASN A 162 -23.67 -21.64 4.22
N GLY A 163 -23.10 -21.63 3.02
CA GLY A 163 -23.81 -21.28 1.79
C GLY A 163 -24.03 -19.79 1.58
N ASP A 164 -23.30 -18.93 2.30
CA ASP A 164 -23.44 -17.49 2.19
C ASP A 164 -22.77 -16.93 0.92
N VAL A 165 -23.60 -16.52 -0.04
CA VAL A 165 -23.15 -15.96 -1.33
C VAL A 165 -22.35 -14.67 -1.16
N PHE A 166 -22.73 -13.81 -0.22
CA PHE A 166 -22.03 -12.53 -0.03
C PHE A 166 -20.65 -12.77 0.55
N VAL A 167 -20.53 -13.63 1.56
CA VAL A 167 -19.25 -13.92 2.21
C VAL A 167 -18.30 -14.64 1.25
N VAL A 168 -18.76 -15.68 0.55
CA VAL A 168 -17.91 -16.41 -0.43
C VAL A 168 -17.54 -15.52 -1.62
N GLY A 169 -18.46 -14.68 -2.09
CA GLY A 169 -18.20 -13.68 -3.12
C GLY A 169 -17.15 -12.65 -2.69
N ALA A 170 -17.25 -12.13 -1.46
CA ALA A 170 -16.28 -11.18 -0.91
C ALA A 170 -14.90 -11.81 -0.74
N ILE A 171 -14.80 -13.07 -0.27
CA ILE A 171 -13.53 -13.81 -0.19
C ILE A 171 -12.93 -13.97 -1.59
N GLY A 172 -13.71 -14.44 -2.57
CA GLY A 172 -13.23 -14.61 -3.94
C GLY A 172 -12.79 -13.29 -4.59
N GLY A 173 -13.53 -12.21 -4.36
CA GLY A 173 -13.19 -10.85 -4.79
C GLY A 173 -11.86 -10.38 -4.21
N VAL A 174 -11.71 -10.42 -2.88
CA VAL A 174 -10.46 -10.01 -2.21
C VAL A 174 -9.27 -10.87 -2.65
N VAL A 175 -9.44 -12.19 -2.73
CA VAL A 175 -8.37 -13.08 -3.22
C VAL A 175 -7.95 -12.73 -4.64
N THR A 176 -8.91 -12.47 -5.53
CA THR A 176 -8.63 -12.14 -6.93
C THR A 176 -7.86 -10.83 -7.05
N ILE A 177 -8.31 -9.76 -6.39
CA ILE A 177 -7.65 -8.46 -6.47
C ILE A 177 -6.27 -8.47 -5.80
N VAL A 178 -6.11 -9.15 -4.66
CA VAL A 178 -4.81 -9.30 -3.99
C VAL A 178 -3.87 -10.13 -4.86
N THR A 179 -4.38 -11.17 -5.53
CA THR A 179 -3.56 -11.96 -6.46
C THR A 179 -3.14 -11.12 -7.67
N ALA A 180 -4.07 -10.40 -8.29
CA ALA A 180 -3.82 -9.61 -9.49
C ALA A 180 -2.91 -8.40 -9.24
N PHE A 181 -3.04 -7.73 -8.10
CA PHE A 181 -2.36 -6.45 -7.85
C PHE A 181 -1.27 -6.50 -6.78
N VAL A 182 -1.15 -7.58 -6.02
CA VAL A 182 -0.03 -7.78 -5.07
C VAL A 182 0.85 -8.92 -5.54
N PHE A 183 0.33 -10.14 -5.64
CA PHE A 183 1.16 -11.31 -5.92
C PHE A 183 1.67 -11.35 -7.37
N PHE A 184 0.84 -11.02 -8.35
CA PHE A 184 1.22 -11.06 -9.76
C PHE A 184 2.34 -10.06 -10.10
N PRO A 185 2.29 -8.78 -9.67
CA PRO A 185 3.41 -7.85 -9.89
C PRO A 185 4.71 -8.33 -9.27
N ILE A 186 4.65 -8.80 -8.02
CA ILE A 186 5.83 -9.31 -7.32
C ILE A 186 6.39 -10.53 -8.04
N ALA A 187 5.54 -11.47 -8.45
CA ALA A 187 5.97 -12.64 -9.19
C ALA A 187 6.68 -12.24 -10.50
N ASN A 188 6.13 -11.31 -11.28
CA ASN A 188 6.78 -10.81 -12.50
C ASN A 188 8.15 -10.18 -12.20
N MET A 189 8.23 -9.37 -11.14
CA MET A 189 9.49 -8.79 -10.71
C MET A 189 10.51 -9.87 -10.30
N LEU A 190 10.10 -10.87 -9.52
CA LEU A 190 10.97 -11.99 -9.14
C LEU A 190 11.46 -12.80 -10.35
N PHE A 191 10.61 -13.03 -11.35
CA PHE A 191 11.01 -13.71 -12.59
C PHE A 191 11.91 -12.84 -13.48
N SER A 192 11.67 -11.53 -13.52
CA SER A 192 12.49 -10.58 -14.29
C SER A 192 13.95 -10.53 -13.82
N ALA A 193 14.22 -10.88 -12.55
CA ALA A 193 15.58 -11.01 -12.04
C ALA A 193 16.43 -12.08 -12.76
N PHE A 194 15.80 -13.05 -13.42
CA PHE A 194 16.45 -14.14 -14.15
C PHE A 194 16.52 -13.88 -15.66
N VAL A 195 15.99 -12.77 -16.15
CA VAL A 195 15.93 -12.45 -17.58
C VAL A 195 17.20 -11.75 -18.03
N THR A 196 17.82 -12.23 -19.11
CA THR A 196 18.96 -11.60 -19.79
C THR A 196 18.51 -10.44 -20.67
N ASP A 197 19.43 -9.61 -21.12
CA ASP A 197 19.14 -8.49 -22.03
C ASP A 197 18.55 -8.96 -23.39
N GLU A 198 18.81 -10.20 -23.78
CA GLU A 198 18.22 -10.87 -24.97
C GLU A 198 16.84 -11.50 -24.71
N GLY A 199 16.33 -11.43 -23.48
CA GLY A 199 15.03 -11.98 -23.07
C GLY A 199 15.02 -13.46 -22.66
N ALA A 200 16.17 -14.15 -22.68
CA ALA A 200 16.29 -15.53 -22.21
C ALA A 200 16.37 -15.61 -20.67
N TYR A 201 15.92 -16.73 -20.08
CA TYR A 201 16.12 -16.99 -18.66
C TYR A 201 17.51 -17.57 -18.40
N SER A 202 18.30 -16.93 -17.54
CA SER A 202 19.63 -17.38 -17.17
C SER A 202 19.91 -17.19 -15.67
N ILE A 203 20.27 -18.29 -15.01
CA ILE A 203 20.73 -18.28 -13.61
C ILE A 203 22.08 -17.57 -13.50
N SER A 204 22.95 -17.68 -14.50
CA SER A 204 24.27 -17.01 -14.46
C SER A 204 24.14 -15.48 -14.51
N ALA A 205 23.17 -14.97 -15.26
CA ALA A 205 22.86 -13.54 -15.30
C ALA A 205 22.37 -13.04 -13.94
N PHE A 206 21.47 -13.79 -13.29
CA PHE A 206 21.05 -13.50 -11.92
C PHE A 206 22.24 -13.49 -10.94
N VAL A 207 23.09 -14.52 -10.96
CA VAL A 207 24.25 -14.63 -10.06
C VAL A 207 25.22 -13.46 -10.27
N GLY A 208 25.49 -13.07 -11.52
CA GLY A 208 26.35 -11.93 -11.84
C GLY A 208 25.78 -10.61 -11.30
N LYS A 209 24.48 -10.36 -11.47
CA LYS A 209 23.80 -9.16 -10.96
C LYS A 209 23.69 -9.19 -9.42
N PHE A 210 23.46 -10.36 -8.81
CA PHE A 210 23.29 -10.52 -7.38
C PHE A 210 24.59 -10.36 -6.61
N PHE A 211 25.72 -10.85 -7.11
CA PHE A 211 27.03 -10.73 -6.46
C PHE A 211 27.86 -9.54 -6.97
N ASP A 212 27.21 -8.53 -7.57
CA ASP A 212 27.87 -7.30 -8.00
C ASP A 212 28.50 -6.55 -6.80
N ASP A 213 29.75 -6.11 -6.95
CA ASP A 213 30.47 -5.31 -5.96
C ASP A 213 29.75 -4.00 -5.63
N ARG A 214 28.97 -3.42 -6.54
CA ARG A 214 28.13 -2.24 -6.24
C ARG A 214 27.01 -2.55 -5.25
N LEU A 215 26.57 -3.80 -5.17
CA LEU A 215 25.51 -4.23 -4.26
C LEU A 215 26.06 -4.61 -2.88
N TRP A 216 27.11 -5.44 -2.85
CA TRP A 216 27.65 -6.03 -1.60
C TRP A 216 29.04 -5.54 -1.19
N GLY A 217 29.68 -4.69 -1.98
CA GLY A 217 31.07 -4.28 -1.78
C GLY A 217 31.33 -3.70 -0.40
N LEU A 218 32.43 -4.12 0.23
CA LEU A 218 32.87 -3.67 1.55
C LEU A 218 33.96 -2.59 1.46
N GLY A 219 34.01 -1.88 0.33
CA GLY A 219 35.06 -0.92 0.00
C GLY A 219 35.22 0.25 0.99
N CYS A 220 34.16 0.58 1.72
CA CYS A 220 34.16 1.60 2.76
C CYS A 220 35.10 1.33 3.94
N PHE A 221 35.47 0.07 4.21
CA PHE A 221 36.49 -0.22 5.22
C PHE A 221 37.92 0.09 4.74
N TYR A 222 38.11 0.25 3.43
CA TYR A 222 39.40 0.46 2.77
C TYR A 222 39.50 1.82 2.05
N GLY A 223 38.57 2.74 2.32
CA GLY A 223 38.57 4.10 1.78
C GLY A 223 37.81 4.31 0.47
N THR A 224 37.10 3.29 -0.04
CA THR A 224 36.19 3.43 -1.19
C THR A 224 34.72 3.41 -0.73
N ARG A 225 33.75 3.08 -1.59
CA ARG A 225 32.31 3.12 -1.25
C ARG A 225 31.82 1.76 -0.75
N CYS A 226 30.88 1.73 0.20
CA CYS A 226 30.15 0.48 0.47
C CYS A 226 29.12 0.23 -0.64
N GLY A 227 28.76 -1.03 -0.83
CA GLY A 227 27.63 -1.40 -1.67
C GLY A 227 26.28 -0.97 -1.07
N ALA A 228 25.30 -0.81 -1.95
CA ALA A 228 23.98 -0.29 -1.60
C ALA A 228 23.25 -1.14 -0.54
N ALA A 229 23.46 -2.46 -0.50
CA ALA A 229 22.80 -3.33 0.47
C ALA A 229 23.25 -3.02 1.91
N LEU A 230 24.56 -2.83 2.13
CA LEU A 230 25.10 -2.52 3.46
C LEU A 230 24.67 -1.11 3.90
N ASN A 231 24.76 -0.13 3.00
CA ASN A 231 24.33 1.25 3.26
C ASN A 231 22.86 1.30 3.69
N SER A 232 21.97 0.64 2.94
CA SER A 232 20.54 0.58 3.28
C SER A 232 20.29 -0.13 4.61
N LEU A 233 20.94 -1.28 4.85
CA LEU A 233 20.74 -2.04 6.07
C LEU A 233 21.19 -1.26 7.32
N VAL A 234 22.38 -0.68 7.29
CA VAL A 234 22.92 0.10 8.41
C VAL A 234 22.08 1.35 8.66
N LEU A 235 21.70 2.06 7.59
CA LEU A 235 20.83 3.23 7.69
C LEU A 235 19.48 2.85 8.30
N ALA A 236 18.82 1.79 7.82
CA ALA A 236 17.51 1.38 8.29
C ALA A 236 17.50 0.90 9.74
N ILE A 237 18.55 0.18 10.17
CA ILE A 237 18.72 -0.20 11.59
C ILE A 237 18.88 1.06 12.46
N ALA A 238 19.73 2.00 12.04
CA ALA A 238 19.97 3.23 12.78
C ALA A 238 18.69 4.08 12.88
N VAL A 239 18.00 4.31 11.76
CA VAL A 239 16.74 5.06 11.72
C VAL A 239 15.65 4.37 12.53
N GLY A 240 15.44 3.06 12.34
CA GLY A 240 14.44 2.29 13.10
C GLY A 240 14.70 2.37 14.61
N PHE A 241 15.96 2.30 15.03
CA PHE A 241 16.33 2.42 16.44
C PHE A 241 16.11 3.84 16.98
N ILE A 242 16.66 4.86 16.30
CA ILE A 242 16.59 6.26 16.77
C ILE A 242 15.14 6.74 16.80
N THR A 243 14.35 6.47 15.75
CA THR A 243 12.93 6.87 15.71
C THR A 243 12.11 6.18 16.79
N THR A 244 12.40 4.92 17.14
CA THR A 244 11.76 4.21 18.26
C THR A 244 12.11 4.83 19.61
N VAL A 245 13.38 5.16 19.82
CA VAL A 245 13.85 5.80 21.06
C VAL A 245 13.24 7.20 21.21
N LEU A 246 13.27 8.02 20.16
CA LEU A 246 12.66 9.34 20.15
C LEU A 246 11.14 9.25 20.33
N GLY A 247 10.47 8.38 19.57
CA GLY A 247 9.03 8.15 19.67
C GLY A 247 8.61 7.73 21.08
N LEU A 248 9.38 6.87 21.74
CA LEU A 248 9.15 6.49 23.13
C LEU A 248 9.36 7.68 24.08
N ALA A 249 10.43 8.46 23.89
CA ALA A 249 10.68 9.65 24.71
C ALA A 249 9.52 10.65 24.60
N PHE A 250 9.06 10.95 23.39
CA PHE A 250 7.90 11.81 23.15
C PHE A 250 6.62 11.25 23.77
N ALA A 251 6.35 9.95 23.59
CA ALA A 251 5.17 9.29 24.15
C ALA A 251 5.18 9.37 25.68
N LEU A 252 6.29 9.06 26.33
CA LEU A 252 6.45 9.15 27.80
C LEU A 252 6.34 10.59 28.30
N VAL A 253 6.90 11.58 27.60
CA VAL A 253 6.80 12.98 27.99
C VAL A 253 5.34 13.46 27.89
N VAL A 254 4.65 13.17 26.80
CA VAL A 254 3.26 13.61 26.57
C VAL A 254 2.28 12.95 27.56
N THR A 255 2.52 11.70 27.96
CA THR A 255 1.56 10.90 28.75
C THR A 255 1.91 10.78 30.23
N ARG A 256 3.20 10.72 30.61
CA ARG A 256 3.66 10.35 31.97
C ARG A 256 4.53 11.38 32.70
N SER A 257 4.94 12.49 32.06
CA SER A 257 5.84 13.47 32.70
C SER A 257 5.15 14.61 33.46
N GLY A 258 3.85 14.82 33.24
CA GLY A 258 3.14 16.01 33.76
C GLY A 258 3.43 17.31 33.00
N PHE A 259 4.07 17.24 31.82
CA PHE A 259 4.41 18.41 31.01
C PHE A 259 3.17 19.22 30.59
N ARG A 260 3.21 20.54 30.84
CA ARG A 260 2.06 21.44 30.66
C ARG A 260 1.68 21.66 29.20
N TRP A 261 2.66 21.69 28.28
CA TRP A 261 2.46 22.07 26.87
C TRP A 261 2.36 20.85 25.94
N LYS A 262 1.77 19.76 26.44
CA LYS A 262 1.67 18.47 25.72
C LYS A 262 1.00 18.57 24.33
N ARG A 263 0.08 19.52 24.14
CA ARG A 263 -0.58 19.75 22.83
C ARG A 263 0.40 20.26 21.78
N VAL A 264 1.25 21.23 22.14
CA VAL A 264 2.26 21.79 21.24
C VAL A 264 3.30 20.74 20.90
N LEU A 265 3.78 20.00 21.91
CA LEU A 265 4.76 18.92 21.69
C LEU A 265 4.20 17.83 20.77
N ARG A 266 2.94 17.43 20.97
CA ARG A 266 2.25 16.48 20.09
C ARG A 266 2.14 17.01 18.66
N ALA A 267 1.75 18.28 18.48
CA ALA A 267 1.64 18.89 17.16
C ALA A 267 2.99 18.94 16.43
N LEU A 268 4.05 19.40 17.11
CA LEU A 268 5.41 19.45 16.54
C LEU A 268 5.95 18.06 16.17
N THR A 269 5.63 17.04 16.97
CA THR A 269 6.07 15.66 16.70
C THR A 269 5.34 15.05 15.51
N VAL A 270 4.08 15.44 15.25
CA VAL A 270 3.28 14.90 14.14
C VAL A 270 3.52 15.66 12.84
N LEU A 271 3.92 16.94 12.91
CA LEU A 271 4.10 17.81 11.75
C LEU A 271 4.95 17.21 10.60
N PRO A 272 6.03 16.45 10.84
CA PRO A 272 6.78 15.83 9.75
C PRO A 272 6.01 14.83 8.87
N ILE A 273 4.92 14.23 9.38
CA ILE A 273 4.16 13.24 8.62
C ILE A 273 3.44 13.83 7.39
N ILE A 274 3.12 15.12 7.42
CA ILE A 274 2.41 15.79 6.32
C ILE A 274 3.36 16.34 5.25
N THR A 275 4.65 16.36 5.52
CA THR A 275 5.65 16.97 4.63
C THR A 275 6.30 15.90 3.77
N PRO A 276 6.39 16.10 2.45
CA PRO A 276 7.13 15.18 1.60
C PRO A 276 8.58 15.02 2.09
N PRO A 277 9.14 13.80 2.15
CA PRO A 277 10.46 13.58 2.72
C PRO A 277 11.56 14.46 2.10
N PHE A 278 11.57 14.59 0.77
CA PHE A 278 12.58 15.40 0.07
C PHE A 278 12.58 16.89 0.48
N VAL A 279 11.44 17.44 0.93
CA VAL A 279 11.35 18.83 1.40
C VAL A 279 12.15 19.01 2.70
N ILE A 280 12.11 18.02 3.59
CA ILE A 280 12.98 17.99 4.78
C ILE A 280 14.45 17.94 4.34
N GLY A 281 14.78 17.11 3.35
CA GLY A 281 16.12 17.05 2.79
C GLY A 281 16.64 18.40 2.27
N LEU A 282 15.81 19.10 1.47
CA LEU A 282 16.12 20.44 0.97
C LEU A 282 16.27 21.47 2.10
N ALA A 283 15.38 21.45 3.10
CA ALA A 283 15.48 22.33 4.25
C ALA A 283 16.79 22.12 5.03
N LEU A 284 17.22 20.87 5.19
CA LEU A 284 18.51 20.55 5.80
C LEU A 284 19.69 21.02 4.95
N ILE A 285 19.63 20.94 3.61
CA ILE A 285 20.66 21.52 2.74
C ILE A 285 20.75 23.04 2.94
N LEU A 286 19.61 23.73 3.03
CA LEU A 286 19.58 25.18 3.19
C LEU A 286 20.04 25.64 4.59
N LEU A 287 19.97 24.76 5.59
CA LEU A 287 20.48 25.03 6.94
C LEU A 287 21.94 24.61 7.12
N PHE A 288 22.27 23.38 6.74
CA PHE A 288 23.51 22.69 7.08
C PHE A 288 24.38 22.32 5.87
N GLY A 289 23.93 22.62 4.65
CA GLY A 289 24.74 22.46 3.45
C GLY A 289 25.96 23.39 3.43
N LEU A 290 26.74 23.34 2.35
CA LEU A 290 28.00 24.08 2.25
C LEU A 290 27.79 25.61 2.38
N SER A 291 26.70 26.12 1.81
CA SER A 291 26.27 27.52 1.90
C SER A 291 25.06 27.68 2.82
N GLY A 292 24.80 26.70 3.69
CA GLY A 292 23.66 26.71 4.59
C GLY A 292 23.81 27.78 5.67
N SER A 293 22.69 28.37 6.10
CA SER A 293 22.71 29.50 7.05
C SER A 293 23.37 29.16 8.38
N VAL A 294 23.17 27.93 8.89
CA VAL A 294 23.78 27.47 10.15
C VAL A 294 25.25 27.14 9.95
N THR A 295 25.60 26.49 8.82
CA THR A 295 27.00 26.15 8.51
C THR A 295 27.86 27.40 8.37
N VAL A 296 27.39 28.39 7.61
CA VAL A 296 28.12 29.65 7.40
C VAL A 296 28.23 30.44 8.70
N PHE A 297 27.14 30.54 9.48
CA PHE A 297 27.17 31.21 10.79
C PHE A 297 28.26 30.64 11.72
N PHE A 298 28.36 29.31 11.83
CA PHE A 298 29.39 28.68 12.66
C PHE A 298 30.79 28.73 12.05
N ALA A 299 30.89 28.65 10.71
CA ALA A 299 32.15 28.81 9.99
C ALA A 299 32.76 30.20 10.26
N ASP A 300 31.95 31.25 10.18
CA ASP A 300 32.35 32.63 10.45
C ASP A 300 32.69 32.84 11.93
N LEU A 301 31.89 32.27 12.84
CA LEU A 301 32.10 32.39 14.29
C LEU A 301 33.39 31.71 14.76
N PHE A 302 33.72 30.55 14.21
CA PHE A 302 34.88 29.75 14.63
C PHE A 302 36.08 29.87 13.68
N GLY A 303 35.98 30.64 12.60
CA GLY A 303 37.03 30.77 11.58
C GLY A 303 37.36 29.46 10.86
N THR A 304 36.38 28.55 10.74
CA THR A 304 36.56 27.23 10.11
C THR A 304 35.97 27.22 8.71
N GLN A 305 36.50 26.38 7.81
CA GLN A 305 35.92 26.25 6.47
C GLN A 305 34.68 25.34 6.50
N PRO A 306 33.58 25.73 5.82
CA PRO A 306 32.42 24.87 5.63
C PRO A 306 32.80 23.51 5.03
N THR A 307 32.29 22.43 5.61
CA THR A 307 32.50 21.05 5.10
C THR A 307 31.21 20.46 4.57
N ARG A 308 31.32 19.46 3.69
CA ARG A 308 30.18 18.73 3.10
C ARG A 308 29.66 17.59 3.98
N TRP A 309 29.78 17.73 5.31
CA TRP A 309 29.46 16.66 6.27
C TRP A 309 27.99 16.20 6.22
N LEU A 310 27.08 17.08 5.77
CA LEU A 310 25.66 16.76 5.65
C LEU A 310 25.40 15.72 4.54
N TYR A 311 26.17 15.74 3.45
CA TYR A 311 25.92 14.83 2.34
C TYR A 311 26.44 13.43 2.66
N GLY A 312 25.65 12.40 2.31
CA GLY A 312 25.89 11.02 2.66
C GLY A 312 25.02 10.54 3.81
N MET A 313 25.49 9.51 4.51
CA MET A 313 24.75 8.88 5.61
C MET A 313 24.26 9.88 6.69
N PRO A 314 25.05 10.89 7.15
CA PRO A 314 24.61 11.76 8.24
C PRO A 314 23.36 12.58 7.89
N GLY A 315 23.31 13.23 6.74
CA GLY A 315 22.14 14.01 6.33
C GLY A 315 20.93 13.13 6.08
N VAL A 316 21.11 12.00 5.39
CA VAL A 316 20.01 11.07 5.15
C VAL A 316 19.44 10.53 6.47
N LEU A 317 20.30 10.16 7.42
CA LEU A 317 19.91 9.71 8.76
C LEU A 317 19.11 10.77 9.52
N ILE A 318 19.57 12.03 9.53
CA ILE A 318 18.86 13.14 10.18
C ILE A 318 17.50 13.37 9.53
N ALA A 319 17.47 13.43 8.19
CA ALA A 319 16.25 13.67 7.43
C ALA A 319 15.20 12.57 7.66
N GLN A 320 15.60 11.30 7.56
CA GLN A 320 14.71 10.17 7.80
C GLN A 320 14.26 10.08 9.25
N THR A 321 15.14 10.36 10.21
CA THR A 321 14.75 10.40 11.62
C THR A 321 13.68 11.48 11.86
N LEU A 322 13.81 12.66 11.25
CA LEU A 322 12.81 13.71 11.34
C LEU A 322 11.48 13.29 10.71
N ALA A 323 11.54 12.71 9.51
CA ALA A 323 10.37 12.27 8.76
C ALA A 323 9.60 11.12 9.44
N PHE A 324 10.31 10.17 10.08
CA PHE A 324 9.71 8.89 10.53
C PHE A 324 9.53 8.76 12.05
N THR A 325 10.11 9.65 12.87
CA THR A 325 9.78 9.75 14.30
C THR A 325 8.26 9.90 14.59
N PRO A 326 7.47 10.67 13.80
CA PRO A 326 6.02 10.77 14.00
C PRO A 326 5.31 9.42 13.98
N ILE A 327 5.73 8.52 13.09
CA ILE A 327 5.13 7.19 12.92
C ILE A 327 5.39 6.35 14.18
N ALA A 328 6.63 6.32 14.67
CA ALA A 328 6.98 5.64 15.91
C ALA A 328 6.23 6.23 17.12
N PHE A 329 6.12 7.56 17.21
CA PHE A 329 5.37 8.25 18.27
C PHE A 329 3.87 7.85 18.27
N LEU A 330 3.21 7.85 17.11
CA LEU A 330 1.78 7.50 17.01
C LEU A 330 1.49 6.05 17.40
N VAL A 331 2.41 5.13 17.13
CA VAL A 331 2.29 3.75 17.62
C VAL A 331 2.55 3.68 19.12
N LEU A 332 3.60 4.34 19.60
CA LEU A 332 4.03 4.22 20.98
C LEU A 332 3.15 4.96 21.97
N ILE A 333 2.47 6.03 21.58
CA ILE A 333 1.55 6.73 22.48
C ILE A 333 0.40 5.81 22.92
N GLY A 334 -0.22 5.08 21.99
CA GLY A 334 -1.26 4.10 22.31
C GLY A 334 -0.74 2.91 23.12
N VAL A 335 0.51 2.49 22.87
CA VAL A 335 1.17 1.43 23.65
C VAL A 335 1.42 1.88 25.09
N VAL A 336 1.91 3.10 25.28
CA VAL A 336 2.23 3.66 26.61
C VAL A 336 0.95 3.90 27.42
N GLU A 337 -0.11 4.40 26.79
CA GLU A 337 -1.45 4.57 27.38
C GLU A 337 -2.13 3.23 27.66
N GLY A 338 -1.88 2.20 26.83
CA GLY A 338 -2.45 0.86 27.00
C GLY A 338 -1.84 0.02 28.12
N VAL A 339 -0.74 0.45 28.76
CA VAL A 339 -0.17 -0.26 29.92
C VAL A 339 -1.01 0.03 31.16
N SER A 340 -1.70 -0.99 31.69
CA SER A 340 -2.58 -0.85 32.84
C SER A 340 -1.92 -0.14 34.05
N PRO A 341 -2.49 0.98 34.54
CA PRO A 341 -2.07 1.59 35.80
C PRO A 341 -2.08 0.63 36.98
N SER A 342 -3.09 -0.26 37.06
CA SER A 342 -3.23 -1.22 38.17
C SER A 342 -2.03 -2.15 38.33
N MET A 343 -1.39 -2.55 37.22
CA MET A 343 -0.17 -3.37 37.24
C MET A 343 1.02 -2.62 37.83
N GLU A 344 1.11 -1.32 37.56
CA GLU A 344 2.18 -0.45 38.06
C GLU A 344 1.98 -0.11 39.55
N GLU A 345 0.73 0.11 39.98
CA GLU A 345 0.32 0.31 41.37
C GLU A 345 0.54 -0.95 42.21
N ALA A 346 0.21 -2.13 41.67
CA ALA A 346 0.46 -3.42 42.33
C ALA A 346 1.97 -3.64 42.59
N ALA A 347 2.81 -3.34 41.61
CA ALA A 347 4.26 -3.41 41.79
C ALA A 347 4.76 -2.45 42.89
N GLN A 348 4.22 -1.23 42.95
CA GLN A 348 4.55 -0.27 44.00
C GLN A 348 4.06 -0.71 45.39
N THR A 349 2.91 -1.40 45.46
CA THR A 349 2.39 -2.01 46.69
C THR A 349 3.31 -3.12 47.21
N LEU A 350 3.95 -3.85 46.28
CA LEU A 350 5.04 -4.81 46.57
C LEU A 350 6.40 -4.13 46.83
N ARG A 351 6.40 -2.81 47.11
CA ARG A 351 7.58 -1.98 47.42
C ARG A 351 8.56 -1.79 46.26
N ALA A 352 8.15 -2.02 45.01
CA ALA A 352 8.95 -1.60 43.86
C ALA A 352 8.98 -0.07 43.75
N ASN A 353 10.17 0.51 43.61
CA ASN A 353 10.29 1.93 43.30
C ASN A 353 9.95 2.22 41.82
N ARG A 354 9.71 3.49 41.47
CA ARG A 354 9.29 3.89 40.11
C ARG A 354 10.22 3.41 38.98
N TRP A 355 11.53 3.33 39.23
CA TRP A 355 12.48 2.82 38.24
C TRP A 355 12.38 1.30 38.09
N GLN A 356 12.25 0.58 39.21
CA GLN A 356 11.97 -0.85 39.20
C GLN A 356 10.65 -1.13 38.47
N THR A 357 9.56 -0.46 38.84
CA THR A 357 8.25 -0.59 38.16
C THR A 357 8.38 -0.34 36.66
N PHE A 358 9.06 0.74 36.24
CA PHE A 358 9.27 1.00 34.82
C PHE A 358 10.05 -0.12 34.12
N ARG A 359 11.18 -0.57 34.70
CA ARG A 359 12.06 -1.56 34.07
C ARG A 359 11.48 -2.98 34.07
N THR A 360 10.74 -3.37 35.09
CA THR A 360 10.25 -4.75 35.29
C THR A 360 8.80 -4.95 34.90
N VAL A 361 7.98 -3.88 34.86
CA VAL A 361 6.56 -3.95 34.51
C VAL A 361 6.29 -3.17 33.22
N SER A 362 6.47 -1.84 33.23
CA SER A 362 6.06 -1.00 32.10
C SER A 362 6.82 -1.34 30.82
N LEU A 363 8.16 -1.33 30.86
CA LEU A 363 9.00 -1.54 29.69
C LEU A 363 8.82 -2.93 29.07
N PRO A 364 8.78 -4.04 29.83
CA PRO A 364 8.45 -5.36 29.28
C PRO A 364 7.07 -5.43 28.62
N LEU A 365 6.06 -4.77 29.20
CA LEU A 365 4.72 -4.69 28.60
C LEU A 365 4.69 -3.85 27.32
N MET A 366 5.58 -2.85 27.19
CA MET A 366 5.73 -2.03 25.98
C MET A 366 6.56 -2.71 24.88
N ARG A 367 7.31 -3.80 25.16
CA ARG A 367 8.20 -4.46 24.18
C ARG A 367 7.54 -4.80 22.83
N PRO A 368 6.31 -5.36 22.77
CA PRO A 368 5.65 -5.61 21.49
C PRO A 368 5.41 -4.34 20.68
N GLY A 369 5.05 -3.26 21.35
CA GLY A 369 4.88 -1.94 20.74
C GLY A 369 6.20 -1.34 20.25
N LEU A 370 7.28 -1.47 21.03
CA LEU A 370 8.63 -1.04 20.64
C LEU A 370 9.14 -1.82 19.42
N ALA A 371 8.92 -3.14 19.39
CA ALA A 371 9.26 -3.99 18.26
C ALA A 371 8.51 -3.55 16.99
N ASN A 372 7.21 -3.25 17.11
CA ASN A 372 6.42 -2.72 16.01
C ASN A 372 6.91 -1.34 15.55
N ALA A 373 7.18 -0.41 16.48
CA ALA A 373 7.68 0.92 16.13
C ALA A 373 9.04 0.84 15.41
N PHE A 374 9.95 -0.02 15.87
CA PHE A 374 11.23 -0.28 15.21
C PHE A 374 11.03 -0.83 13.80
N LEU A 375 10.18 -1.85 13.65
CA LEU A 375 9.90 -2.46 12.36
C LEU A 375 9.34 -1.46 11.37
N LEU A 376 8.43 -0.57 11.81
CA LEU A 376 7.89 0.49 10.97
C LEU A 376 8.97 1.48 10.54
N GLY A 377 9.77 2.01 11.48
CA GLY A 377 10.86 2.92 11.14
C GLY A 377 11.91 2.29 10.22
N PHE A 378 12.19 0.99 10.40
CA PHE A 378 13.07 0.22 9.52
C PHE A 378 12.51 0.11 8.10
N ILE A 379 11.25 -0.30 7.95
CA ILE A 379 10.60 -0.46 6.64
C ILE A 379 10.50 0.90 5.92
N GLU A 380 10.14 1.97 6.62
CA GLU A 380 10.05 3.32 6.02
C GLU A 380 11.43 3.81 5.56
N SER A 381 12.49 3.61 6.35
CA SER A 381 13.86 3.94 5.94
C SER A 381 14.32 3.14 4.71
N MET A 382 14.01 1.84 4.65
CA MET A 382 14.29 0.98 3.50
C MET A 382 13.52 1.40 2.24
N ALA A 383 12.31 1.91 2.42
CA ALA A 383 11.42 2.34 1.33
C ALA A 383 11.70 3.78 0.86
N ASP A 384 12.41 4.58 1.64
CA ASP A 384 12.59 6.00 1.37
C ASP A 384 13.54 6.23 0.20
N PHE A 385 13.02 6.96 -0.78
CA PHE A 385 13.75 7.36 -1.98
C PHE A 385 14.12 8.85 -1.94
N GLY A 386 13.27 9.69 -1.35
CA GLY A 386 13.38 11.14 -1.48
C GLY A 386 14.58 11.72 -0.74
N ASN A 387 14.81 11.34 0.52
CA ASN A 387 15.96 11.86 1.26
C ASN A 387 17.30 11.38 0.69
N PRO A 388 17.50 10.08 0.38
CA PRO A 388 18.74 9.62 -0.22
C PRO A 388 19.02 10.24 -1.59
N LEU A 389 18.00 10.50 -2.42
CA LEU A 389 18.19 11.16 -3.71
C LEU A 389 18.77 12.57 -3.54
N VAL A 390 18.29 13.34 -2.56
CA VAL A 390 18.67 14.74 -2.35
C VAL A 390 19.96 14.89 -1.53
N LEU A 391 20.13 14.06 -0.50
CA LEU A 391 21.22 14.16 0.48
C LEU A 391 22.30 13.09 0.33
N GLY A 392 22.06 12.01 -0.41
CA GLY A 392 22.95 10.84 -0.46
C GLY A 392 24.33 11.13 -1.04
N GLY A 393 24.45 11.99 -2.05
CA GLY A 393 25.74 12.28 -2.69
C GLY A 393 26.39 11.01 -3.26
N ASN A 394 27.42 10.49 -2.59
CA ASN A 394 28.10 9.22 -2.95
C ASN A 394 27.64 8.02 -2.10
N PHE A 395 26.60 8.20 -1.28
CA PHE A 395 26.02 7.18 -0.43
C PHE A 395 24.80 6.56 -1.13
N ASP A 396 25.06 5.49 -1.87
CA ASP A 396 24.05 4.80 -2.64
C ASP A 396 23.25 3.85 -1.76
N VAL A 397 21.93 3.86 -1.89
CA VAL A 397 21.00 2.97 -1.18
C VAL A 397 20.16 2.19 -2.19
N LEU A 398 19.61 1.04 -1.77
CA LEU A 398 18.80 0.17 -2.62
C LEU A 398 17.65 0.92 -3.28
N SER A 399 16.94 1.81 -2.56
CA SER A 399 15.81 2.56 -3.12
C SER A 399 16.18 3.47 -4.30
N THR A 400 17.33 4.16 -4.24
CA THR A 400 17.81 5.02 -5.34
C THR A 400 18.40 4.21 -6.48
N GLU A 401 19.14 3.13 -6.18
CA GLU A 401 19.69 2.23 -7.20
C GLU A 401 18.57 1.54 -8.00
N ILE A 402 17.50 1.11 -7.34
CA ILE A 402 16.31 0.54 -8.00
C ILE A 402 15.70 1.53 -8.98
N PHE A 403 15.54 2.80 -8.56
CA PHE A 403 14.99 3.84 -9.41
C PHE A 403 15.85 4.09 -10.65
N PHE A 404 17.16 4.28 -10.47
CA PHE A 404 18.08 4.56 -11.58
C PHE A 404 18.29 3.36 -12.51
N ALA A 405 18.12 2.12 -12.02
CA ALA A 405 18.15 0.94 -12.87
C ALA A 405 16.99 0.91 -13.88
N ILE A 406 15.83 1.48 -13.55
CA ILE A 406 14.63 1.51 -14.43
C ILE A 406 14.53 2.80 -15.24
N VAL A 407 14.55 3.95 -14.54
CA VAL A 407 14.25 5.27 -15.12
C VAL A 407 15.54 5.99 -15.57
N GLY A 408 16.71 5.53 -15.12
CA GLY A 408 17.99 6.08 -15.55
C GLY A 408 18.42 5.57 -16.92
N ALA A 409 19.63 5.97 -17.35
CA ALA A 409 20.21 5.57 -18.63
C ALA A 409 20.51 4.06 -18.77
N GLN A 410 20.31 3.27 -17.71
CA GLN A 410 20.63 1.84 -17.69
C GLN A 410 19.52 0.97 -18.28
N TYR A 411 18.26 1.33 -18.07
CA TYR A 411 17.07 0.55 -18.50
C TYR A 411 17.19 -0.96 -18.24
N ASP A 412 17.85 -1.35 -17.13
CA ASP A 412 18.13 -2.74 -16.76
C ASP A 412 17.10 -3.23 -15.74
N GLN A 413 15.99 -3.74 -16.27
CA GLN A 413 14.88 -4.29 -15.48
C GLN A 413 15.31 -5.48 -14.61
N GLY A 414 16.27 -6.28 -15.08
CA GLY A 414 16.80 -7.42 -14.34
C GLY A 414 17.61 -6.98 -13.11
N ARG A 415 18.45 -5.94 -13.24
CA ARG A 415 19.17 -5.35 -12.11
C ARG A 415 18.21 -4.74 -11.10
N ALA A 416 17.20 -3.99 -11.56
CA ALA A 416 16.18 -3.43 -10.69
C ALA A 416 15.43 -4.51 -9.89
N ALA A 417 15.10 -5.63 -10.54
CA ALA A 417 14.46 -6.78 -9.91
C ALA A 417 15.36 -7.44 -8.85
N VAL A 418 16.65 -7.64 -9.13
CA VAL A 418 17.61 -8.17 -8.14
C VAL A 418 17.74 -7.26 -6.93
N LEU A 419 17.87 -5.95 -7.13
CA LEU A 419 17.94 -4.97 -6.05
C LEU A 419 16.65 -4.97 -5.21
N ALA A 420 15.49 -5.02 -5.87
CA ALA A 420 14.18 -5.12 -5.22
C ALA A 420 14.01 -6.42 -4.42
N MET A 421 14.55 -7.54 -4.91
CA MET A 421 14.61 -8.81 -4.18
C MET A 421 15.42 -8.70 -2.88
N VAL A 422 16.60 -8.08 -2.93
CA VAL A 422 17.43 -7.87 -1.73
C VAL A 422 16.71 -6.97 -0.72
N LEU A 423 16.09 -5.90 -1.20
CA LEU A 423 15.32 -4.97 -0.38
C LEU A 423 14.14 -5.71 0.30
N LEU A 424 13.37 -6.50 -0.45
CA LEU A 424 12.27 -7.31 0.06
C LEU A 424 12.76 -8.38 1.06
N PHE A 425 13.91 -9.01 0.79
CA PHE A 425 14.51 -9.98 1.69
C PHE A 425 14.82 -9.35 3.05
N PHE A 426 15.39 -8.15 3.09
CA PHE A 426 15.67 -7.45 4.34
C PHE A 426 14.39 -7.07 5.11
N THR A 427 13.34 -6.57 4.44
CA THR A 427 12.09 -6.22 5.13
C THR A 427 11.33 -7.43 5.65
N LEU A 428 11.24 -8.51 4.87
CA LEU A 428 10.62 -9.76 5.32
C LEU A 428 11.43 -10.40 6.45
N SER A 429 12.76 -10.38 6.37
CA SER A 429 13.63 -10.89 7.45
C SER A 429 13.42 -10.12 8.75
N ALA A 430 13.32 -8.79 8.70
CA ALA A 430 13.02 -7.96 9.87
C ALA A 430 11.63 -8.28 10.45
N PHE A 431 10.61 -8.45 9.59
CA PHE A 431 9.26 -8.84 10.00
C PHE A 431 9.23 -10.22 10.69
N PHE A 432 9.86 -11.23 10.09
CA PHE A 432 9.92 -12.57 10.66
C PHE A 432 10.76 -12.61 11.94
N ALA A 433 11.87 -11.88 12.01
CA ALA A 433 12.69 -11.75 13.22
C ALA A 433 11.90 -11.10 14.35
N GLN A 434 11.16 -10.02 14.07
CA GLN A 434 10.27 -9.37 15.03
C GLN A 434 9.19 -10.33 15.54
N ARG A 435 8.53 -11.07 14.64
CA ARG A 435 7.52 -12.06 15.02
C ARG A 435 8.09 -13.21 15.85
N ALA A 436 9.28 -13.71 15.51
CA ALA A 436 9.96 -14.76 16.25
C ALA A 436 10.38 -14.29 17.65
N TRP A 437 10.86 -13.05 17.77
CA TRP A 437 11.28 -12.47 19.05
C TRP A 437 10.12 -12.25 20.02
N LEU A 438 8.96 -11.81 19.53
CA LEU A 438 7.79 -11.55 20.38
C LEU A 438 7.09 -12.83 20.89
N GLY A 439 7.26 -13.96 20.19
CA GLY A 439 6.67 -15.24 20.54
C GLY A 439 5.13 -15.26 20.52
N ARG A 440 4.51 -16.30 21.09
CA ARG A 440 3.04 -16.44 21.23
C ARG A 440 2.49 -15.89 22.55
N LYS A 441 3.24 -15.05 23.26
CA LYS A 441 2.82 -14.59 24.60
C LYS A 441 1.68 -13.59 24.48
N SER A 442 0.63 -13.77 25.29
CA SER A 442 -0.46 -12.80 25.40
C SER A 442 0.05 -11.59 26.20
N TYR A 443 0.12 -10.43 25.55
CA TYR A 443 0.47 -9.15 26.19
C TYR A 443 -0.79 -8.31 26.50
N THR A 444 -1.93 -8.97 26.69
CA THR A 444 -3.21 -8.34 27.02
C THR A 444 -3.10 -7.58 28.34
N THR A 445 -2.96 -6.26 28.27
CA THR A 445 -2.86 -5.37 29.44
C THR A 445 -4.20 -4.81 29.89
N VAL A 446 -5.16 -4.64 28.96
CA VAL A 446 -6.50 -4.14 29.26
C VAL A 446 -7.48 -5.31 29.25
N SER A 447 -7.97 -5.68 30.44
CA SER A 447 -9.07 -6.64 30.61
C SER A 447 -10.41 -5.93 30.37
N GLY A 448 -11.49 -6.65 30.04
CA GLY A 448 -12.85 -6.10 29.93
C GLY A 448 -13.45 -5.55 31.24
N LYS A 449 -12.64 -5.45 32.30
CA LYS A 449 -12.99 -4.77 33.55
C LYS A 449 -12.33 -3.40 33.52
N GLY A 450 -13.12 -2.33 33.69
CA GLY A 450 -12.63 -0.95 33.62
C GLY A 450 -11.37 -0.76 34.46
N ASP A 451 -10.33 -0.21 33.83
CA ASP A 451 -9.08 0.14 34.48
C ASP A 451 -9.14 1.62 34.84
N ALA A 452 -9.44 1.92 36.10
CA ALA A 452 -9.72 3.27 36.59
C ALA A 452 -8.52 3.90 37.34
N GLY A 453 -7.34 3.28 37.29
CA GLY A 453 -6.14 3.78 37.96
C GLY A 453 -5.53 5.00 37.26
N VAL A 454 -4.67 5.73 37.97
CA VAL A 454 -3.94 6.88 37.42
C VAL A 454 -2.51 6.42 37.16
N HIS A 455 -2.00 6.58 35.93
CA HIS A 455 -0.62 6.20 35.65
C HIS A 455 0.35 6.95 36.58
N PRO A 456 1.25 6.23 37.29
CA PRO A 456 2.28 6.87 38.09
C PRO A 456 3.20 7.72 37.21
N LEU A 457 3.61 8.87 37.76
CA LEU A 457 4.61 9.71 37.12
C LEU A 457 5.91 8.92 36.88
N MET A 458 6.54 9.18 35.75
CA MET A 458 7.82 8.56 35.40
C MET A 458 8.91 8.85 36.45
N PRO A 459 9.88 7.93 36.66
CA PRO A 459 10.99 8.15 37.60
C PRO A 459 11.86 9.32 37.13
N HIS A 460 12.32 10.17 38.07
CA HIS A 460 13.11 11.37 37.75
C HIS A 460 14.35 11.09 36.90
N GLY A 461 15.02 9.96 37.13
CA GLY A 461 16.19 9.54 36.33
C GLY A 461 15.89 9.23 34.87
N LEU A 462 14.62 8.95 34.51
CA LEU A 462 14.17 8.81 33.13
C LEU A 462 13.49 10.09 32.62
N ALA A 463 12.81 10.82 33.51
CA ALA A 463 12.06 12.04 33.20
C ALA A 463 12.94 13.12 32.57
N ILE A 464 14.06 13.41 33.21
CA ILE A 464 14.93 14.51 32.79
C ILE A 464 15.59 14.21 31.43
N PRO A 465 16.23 13.04 31.21
CA PRO A 465 16.81 12.73 29.90
C PRO A 465 15.76 12.68 28.79
N ALA A 466 14.60 12.05 29.03
CA ALA A 466 13.54 11.98 28.03
C ALA A 466 13.01 13.38 27.66
N MET A 467 12.88 14.27 28.64
CA MET A 467 12.44 15.63 28.42
C MET A 467 13.48 16.45 27.65
N ILE A 468 14.77 16.34 28.00
CA ILE A 468 15.86 17.02 27.27
C ILE A 468 15.86 16.57 25.80
N VAL A 469 15.87 15.26 25.56
CA VAL A 469 15.87 14.70 24.21
C VAL A 469 14.64 15.14 23.42
N ALA A 470 13.45 15.01 24.00
CA ALA A 470 12.20 15.41 23.33
C ALA A 470 12.14 16.90 23.04
N LEU A 471 12.57 17.77 23.97
CA LEU A 471 12.54 19.22 23.78
C LEU A 471 13.60 19.69 22.79
N SER A 472 14.82 19.15 22.84
CA SER A 472 15.87 19.45 21.86
C SER A 472 15.44 19.04 20.45
N TRP A 473 14.83 17.86 20.30
CA TRP A 473 14.34 17.40 19.01
C TRP A 473 13.13 18.18 18.52
N ALA A 474 12.21 18.56 19.41
CA ALA A 474 11.08 19.42 19.08
C ALA A 474 11.54 20.83 18.66
N ALA A 475 12.55 21.38 19.34
CA ALA A 475 13.17 22.65 18.96
C ALA A 475 13.82 22.55 17.58
N PHE A 476 14.60 21.49 17.33
CA PHE A 476 15.18 21.24 16.00
C PHE A 476 14.11 21.14 14.91
N THR A 477 13.03 20.40 15.16
CA THR A 477 11.88 20.29 14.25
C THR A 477 11.27 21.67 14.00
N ALA A 478 10.99 22.43 15.06
CA ALA A 478 10.43 23.78 14.94
C ALA A 478 11.36 24.72 14.15
N THR A 479 12.69 24.61 14.30
CA THR A 479 13.66 25.37 13.51
C THR A 479 13.60 24.98 12.05
N VAL A 480 13.63 23.69 11.71
CA VAL A 480 13.55 23.22 10.31
C VAL A 480 12.28 23.74 9.65
N TYR A 481 11.13 23.61 10.31
CA TYR A 481 9.85 24.07 9.77
C TYR A 481 9.70 25.58 9.71
N GLY A 482 10.17 26.30 10.74
CA GLY A 482 10.21 27.76 10.71
C GLY A 482 11.07 28.27 9.56
N MET A 483 12.16 27.56 9.25
CA MET A 483 13.05 27.88 8.14
C MET A 483 12.46 27.51 6.78
N ILE A 484 11.65 26.45 6.66
CA ILE A 484 10.86 26.16 5.45
C ILE A 484 9.90 27.32 5.15
N VAL A 485 9.18 27.81 6.16
CA VAL A 485 8.25 28.95 6.01
C VAL A 485 9.01 30.25 5.72
N TYR A 486 10.18 30.44 6.33
CA TYR A 486 11.03 31.59 6.01
C TYR A 486 11.53 31.53 4.55
N GLY A 487 11.99 30.36 4.10
CA GLY A 487 12.45 30.14 2.74
C GLY A 487 11.39 30.39 1.67
N SER A 488 10.10 30.19 1.98
CA SER A 488 9.01 30.44 1.03
C SER A 488 8.72 31.93 0.79
N VAL A 489 9.18 32.81 1.69
CA VAL A 489 8.99 34.27 1.60
C VAL A 489 10.27 35.03 1.29
N VAL A 490 11.35 34.34 0.90
CA VAL A 490 12.65 34.94 0.60
C VAL A 490 12.99 34.74 -0.88
N GLU A 491 13.54 35.75 -1.54
CA GLU A 491 13.90 35.66 -2.97
C GLU A 491 14.85 34.52 -3.26
N LEU A 492 16.00 34.50 -2.59
CA LEU A 492 17.01 33.47 -2.76
C LEU A 492 17.72 33.24 -1.42
N TRP A 493 17.23 32.28 -0.64
CA TRP A 493 17.74 32.00 0.69
C TRP A 493 19.26 31.80 0.68
N GLY A 494 19.96 32.61 1.48
CA GLY A 494 21.41 32.52 1.69
C GLY A 494 22.23 33.41 0.76
N VAL A 495 21.57 34.02 -0.23
CA VAL A 495 22.19 34.96 -1.18
C VAL A 495 21.48 36.31 -1.12
N ASN A 496 20.16 36.31 -1.37
CA ASN A 496 19.31 37.49 -1.22
C ASN A 496 18.12 37.18 -0.31
N ASN A 497 18.22 37.65 0.94
CA ASN A 497 17.21 37.45 1.97
C ASN A 497 16.07 38.48 1.93
N SER A 498 15.89 39.21 0.82
CA SER A 498 14.76 40.12 0.65
C SER A 498 13.43 39.36 0.65
N LEU A 499 12.44 39.95 1.32
CA LEU A 499 11.11 39.34 1.42
C LEU A 499 10.36 39.48 0.09
N THR A 500 9.79 38.38 -0.40
CA THR A 500 9.01 38.35 -1.63
C THR A 500 7.85 37.36 -1.56
N PHE A 501 6.78 37.67 -2.29
CA PHE A 501 5.67 36.74 -2.54
C PHE A 501 5.71 36.15 -3.95
N LYS A 502 6.78 36.41 -4.72
CA LYS A 502 6.92 35.96 -6.11
C LYS A 502 6.72 34.44 -6.25
N HIS A 503 7.25 33.65 -5.33
CA HIS A 503 7.12 32.19 -5.34
C HIS A 503 5.66 31.74 -5.30
N TYR A 504 4.83 32.37 -4.47
CA TYR A 504 3.38 32.07 -4.39
C TYR A 504 2.65 32.49 -5.66
N VAL A 505 2.99 33.67 -6.21
CA VAL A 505 2.40 34.14 -7.47
C VAL A 505 2.77 33.20 -8.61
N THR A 506 4.03 32.78 -8.74
CA THR A 506 4.47 31.84 -9.78
C THR A 506 3.88 30.44 -9.59
N ALA A 507 3.73 29.98 -8.35
CA ALA A 507 3.16 28.67 -8.06
C ALA A 507 1.64 28.61 -8.32
N PHE A 508 0.90 29.66 -7.95
CA PHE A 508 -0.57 29.67 -7.92
C PHE A 508 -1.21 30.75 -8.80
N SER A 509 -0.53 31.23 -9.85
CA SER A 509 -1.11 32.24 -10.75
C SER A 509 -2.37 31.73 -11.45
N ILE A 510 -3.33 32.64 -11.60
CA ILE A 510 -4.58 32.44 -12.34
C ILE A 510 -4.67 33.57 -13.35
N ARG A 511 -4.95 33.24 -14.62
CA ARG A 511 -5.16 34.21 -15.69
C ARG A 511 -6.60 34.11 -16.17
N ILE A 512 -7.24 35.25 -16.37
CA ILE A 512 -8.58 35.31 -16.96
C ILE A 512 -8.37 35.62 -18.45
N GLU A 513 -8.70 34.64 -19.29
CA GLU A 513 -8.65 34.74 -20.75
C GLU A 513 -10.10 34.83 -21.28
N GLU A 514 -10.30 35.23 -22.54
CA GLU A 514 -11.65 35.35 -23.14
C GLU A 514 -12.41 34.00 -23.14
N GLU A 515 -11.69 32.88 -23.15
CA GLU A 515 -12.20 31.50 -23.10
C GLU A 515 -12.47 31.00 -21.66
N GLY A 516 -12.12 31.77 -20.61
CA GLY A 516 -12.40 31.44 -19.22
C GLY A 516 -11.22 31.62 -18.25
N ILE A 517 -11.35 31.04 -17.06
CA ILE A 517 -10.32 31.09 -16.02
C ILE A 517 -9.28 30.00 -16.27
N ARG A 518 -8.04 30.39 -16.59
CA ARG A 518 -6.91 29.49 -16.81
C ARG A 518 -5.97 29.45 -15.60
N TRP A 519 -5.77 28.26 -15.06
CA TRP A 519 -4.86 27.97 -13.96
C TRP A 519 -3.44 27.88 -14.55
N THR A 520 -2.65 28.95 -14.44
CA THR A 520 -1.34 29.06 -15.13
C THR A 520 -0.16 28.78 -14.22
N GLY A 521 -0.37 28.80 -12.91
CA GLY A 521 0.67 28.56 -11.92
C GLY A 521 1.21 27.12 -11.96
N ALA A 522 2.51 26.98 -11.76
CA ALA A 522 3.21 25.69 -11.89
C ALA A 522 2.79 24.62 -10.87
N ALA A 523 2.11 25.00 -9.77
CA ALA A 523 1.68 24.06 -8.73
C ALA A 523 0.30 23.43 -8.99
N TRP A 524 -0.52 24.01 -9.88
CA TRP A 524 -1.91 23.58 -10.04
C TRP A 524 -2.06 22.14 -10.55
N ASP A 525 -1.25 21.74 -11.54
CA ASP A 525 -1.31 20.38 -12.10
C ASP A 525 -0.95 19.32 -11.05
N SER A 526 0.12 19.57 -10.28
CA SER A 526 0.53 18.67 -9.19
C SER A 526 -0.51 18.62 -8.07
N PHE A 527 -1.13 19.77 -7.74
CA PHE A 527 -2.19 19.86 -6.74
C PHE A 527 -3.42 19.04 -7.14
N TRP A 528 -3.94 19.24 -8.36
CA TRP A 528 -5.12 18.53 -8.84
C TRP A 528 -4.87 17.04 -9.06
N THR A 529 -3.69 16.67 -9.54
CA THR A 529 -3.31 15.26 -9.71
C THR A 529 -3.28 14.55 -8.35
N THR A 530 -2.64 15.17 -7.36
CA THR A 530 -2.51 14.60 -6.01
C THR A 530 -3.88 14.45 -5.34
N ILE A 531 -4.72 15.49 -5.40
CA ILE A 531 -6.07 15.46 -4.81
C ILE A 531 -6.95 14.43 -5.51
N THR A 532 -6.94 14.38 -6.84
CA THR A 532 -7.76 13.45 -7.61
C THR A 532 -7.40 12.00 -7.29
N ILE A 533 -6.10 11.65 -7.30
CA ILE A 533 -5.64 10.29 -6.98
C ILE A 533 -6.00 9.92 -5.54
N ALA A 534 -5.77 10.82 -4.57
CA ALA A 534 -6.07 10.56 -3.17
C ALA A 534 -7.58 10.41 -2.91
N ALA A 535 -8.41 11.28 -3.51
CA ALA A 535 -9.86 11.26 -3.37
C ALA A 535 -10.49 9.97 -3.93
N ILE A 536 -9.91 9.40 -4.99
CA ILE A 536 -10.36 8.12 -5.56
C ILE A 536 -9.82 6.94 -4.73
N ALA A 537 -8.54 6.94 -4.39
CA ALA A 537 -7.89 5.79 -3.75
C ALA A 537 -8.35 5.58 -2.28
N ALA A 538 -8.51 6.65 -1.50
CA ALA A 538 -8.85 6.56 -0.08
C ALA A 538 -10.16 5.79 0.21
N PRO A 539 -11.32 6.11 -0.40
CA PRO A 539 -12.57 5.39 -0.14
C PRO A 539 -12.51 3.93 -0.62
N LEU A 540 -11.85 3.67 -1.74
CA LEU A 540 -11.68 2.30 -2.25
C LEU A 540 -10.80 1.46 -1.31
N THR A 541 -9.72 2.05 -0.79
CA THR A 541 -8.85 1.42 0.23
C THR A 541 -9.65 1.08 1.48
N GLY A 542 -10.44 2.04 1.99
CA GLY A 542 -11.29 1.84 3.15
C GLY A 542 -12.34 0.74 2.93
N ALA A 543 -12.98 0.71 1.77
CA ALA A 543 -13.97 -0.30 1.41
C ALA A 543 -13.38 -1.71 1.38
N VAL A 544 -12.27 -1.91 0.66
CA VAL A 544 -11.58 -3.20 0.57
C VAL A 544 -11.03 -3.63 1.94
N GLY A 545 -10.45 -2.69 2.70
CA GLY A 545 -9.95 -2.93 4.05
C GLY A 545 -11.06 -3.35 5.03
N LEU A 546 -12.21 -2.67 4.98
CA LEU A 546 -13.35 -2.95 5.85
C LEU A 546 -13.99 -4.30 5.54
N VAL A 547 -14.18 -4.63 4.26
CA VAL A 547 -14.70 -5.95 3.84
C VAL A 547 -13.74 -7.04 4.30
N THR A 548 -12.44 -6.85 4.11
CA THR A 548 -11.43 -7.82 4.54
C THR A 548 -11.40 -7.97 6.07
N ALA A 549 -11.52 -6.87 6.82
CA ALA A 549 -11.64 -6.90 8.27
C ALA A 549 -12.90 -7.64 8.75
N TYR A 550 -14.04 -7.44 8.07
CA TYR A 550 -15.27 -8.19 8.34
C TYR A 550 -15.08 -9.70 8.14
N LEU A 551 -14.45 -10.10 7.04
CA LEU A 551 -14.13 -11.51 6.78
C LEU A 551 -13.18 -12.09 7.85
N LEU A 552 -12.18 -11.32 8.27
CA LEU A 552 -11.20 -11.76 9.27
C LEU A 552 -11.74 -11.79 10.70
N THR A 553 -12.72 -10.97 11.06
CA THR A 553 -13.24 -10.90 12.44
C THR A 553 -14.54 -11.68 12.64
N ARG A 554 -15.46 -11.59 11.69
CA ARG A 554 -16.83 -12.11 11.83
C ARG A 554 -17.02 -13.47 11.18
N GLN A 555 -16.21 -13.83 10.20
CA GLN A 555 -16.38 -15.06 9.44
C GLN A 555 -15.33 -16.13 9.79
N SER A 556 -15.72 -17.39 9.64
CA SER A 556 -14.82 -18.55 9.78
C SER A 556 -14.85 -19.34 8.48
N PHE A 557 -13.68 -19.61 7.92
CA PHE A 557 -13.53 -20.30 6.64
C PHE A 557 -12.15 -20.99 6.55
N ALA A 558 -12.06 -22.00 5.69
CA ALA A 558 -10.83 -22.73 5.45
C ALA A 558 -9.77 -21.81 4.82
N GLY A 559 -8.53 -21.85 5.33
CA GLY A 559 -7.45 -21.00 4.82
C GLY A 559 -7.46 -19.54 5.33
N LYS A 560 -8.28 -19.20 6.33
CA LYS A 560 -8.35 -17.85 6.93
C LYS A 560 -6.98 -17.27 7.32
N SER A 561 -6.07 -18.08 7.87
CA SER A 561 -4.72 -17.61 8.22
C SER A 561 -3.86 -17.29 7.00
N ALA A 562 -3.99 -18.03 5.90
CA ALA A 562 -3.29 -17.74 4.65
C ALA A 562 -3.87 -16.49 3.98
N PHE A 563 -5.20 -16.32 4.03
CA PHE A 563 -5.89 -15.12 3.58
C PHE A 563 -5.43 -13.88 4.36
N GLU A 564 -5.42 -13.96 5.70
CA GLU A 564 -4.89 -12.90 6.56
C GLU A 564 -3.45 -12.56 6.19
N PHE A 565 -2.58 -13.56 6.13
CA PHE A 565 -1.18 -13.36 5.75
C PHE A 565 -1.04 -12.68 4.37
N GLY A 566 -1.77 -13.15 3.36
CA GLY A 566 -1.71 -12.58 2.01
C GLY A 566 -2.18 -11.14 1.94
N THR A 567 -3.27 -10.79 2.63
CA THR A 567 -3.77 -9.41 2.70
C THR A 567 -2.86 -8.46 3.49
N MET A 568 -2.07 -8.99 4.43
CA MET A 568 -1.14 -8.20 5.24
C MET A 568 0.26 -8.11 4.62
N LEU A 569 0.59 -8.96 3.64
CA LEU A 569 1.91 -9.00 3.01
C LEU A 569 2.26 -7.71 2.29
N SER A 570 1.28 -7.03 1.67
CA SER A 570 1.48 -5.74 0.99
C SER A 570 2.06 -4.66 1.90
N PHE A 571 1.86 -4.75 3.21
CA PHE A 571 2.45 -3.84 4.18
C PHE A 571 3.96 -4.00 4.34
N ALA A 572 4.46 -5.22 4.17
CA ALA A 572 5.88 -5.54 4.33
C ALA A 572 6.70 -5.23 3.07
N ILE A 573 6.03 -4.95 1.95
CA ILE A 573 6.66 -4.71 0.66
C ILE A 573 6.88 -3.20 0.49
N PRO A 574 8.13 -2.77 0.33
CA PRO A 574 8.44 -1.34 0.22
C PRO A 574 7.88 -0.70 -1.04
N GLY A 575 7.54 0.59 -0.95
CA GLY A 575 6.87 1.31 -2.03
C GLY A 575 7.65 1.35 -3.35
N THR A 576 8.99 1.40 -3.28
CA THR A 576 9.87 1.32 -4.46
C THR A 576 9.74 -0.03 -5.15
N VAL A 577 9.73 -1.12 -4.39
CA VAL A 577 9.53 -2.49 -4.89
C VAL A 577 8.14 -2.63 -5.54
N ILE A 578 7.10 -2.09 -4.91
CA ILE A 578 5.76 -2.05 -5.49
C ILE A 578 5.78 -1.30 -6.83
N GLY A 579 6.36 -0.10 -6.87
CA GLY A 579 6.44 0.72 -8.09
C GLY A 579 7.11 -0.01 -9.25
N VAL A 580 8.27 -0.63 -9.02
CA VAL A 580 8.97 -1.47 -10.01
C VAL A 580 8.10 -2.62 -10.47
N SER A 581 7.56 -3.37 -9.52
CA SER A 581 6.76 -4.56 -9.83
C SER A 581 5.52 -4.23 -10.66
N TYR A 582 4.90 -3.07 -10.41
CA TYR A 582 3.75 -2.60 -11.17
C TYR A 582 4.12 -2.19 -12.59
N ILE A 583 5.22 -1.45 -12.78
CA ILE A 583 5.70 -1.09 -14.13
C ILE A 583 6.01 -2.37 -14.91
N LEU A 584 6.74 -3.32 -14.33
CA LEU A 584 7.09 -4.56 -15.03
C LEU A 584 5.85 -5.41 -15.38
N ALA A 585 4.86 -5.45 -14.50
CA ALA A 585 3.70 -6.31 -14.66
C ALA A 585 2.55 -5.71 -15.47
N PHE A 586 2.44 -4.38 -15.52
CA PHE A 586 1.31 -3.67 -16.13
C PHE A 586 1.69 -2.74 -17.27
N ASN A 587 2.91 -2.85 -17.81
CA ASN A 587 3.35 -2.15 -19.01
C ASN A 587 3.07 -2.96 -20.29
N VAL A 588 2.62 -4.20 -20.15
CA VAL A 588 2.30 -5.09 -21.27
C VAL A 588 0.92 -5.74 -21.04
N PRO A 589 0.23 -6.19 -22.11
CA PRO A 589 -1.00 -6.96 -22.00
C PRO A 589 -0.80 -8.22 -21.12
N PRO A 590 -1.85 -8.72 -20.45
CA PRO A 590 -3.27 -8.39 -20.64
C PRO A 590 -3.78 -7.19 -19.85
N ILE A 591 -3.02 -6.64 -18.89
CA ILE A 591 -3.44 -5.48 -18.10
C ILE A 591 -2.43 -4.37 -18.33
N GLU A 592 -2.72 -3.50 -19.30
CA GLU A 592 -1.85 -2.39 -19.70
C GLU A 592 -2.40 -1.09 -19.12
N ILE A 593 -1.93 -0.72 -17.92
CA ILE A 593 -2.38 0.50 -17.21
C ILE A 593 -1.23 1.47 -16.92
N THR A 594 -0.01 1.13 -17.37
CA THR A 594 1.17 2.02 -17.26
C THR A 594 0.96 3.28 -18.09
N GLY A 595 1.44 4.43 -17.59
CA GLY A 595 1.20 5.74 -18.20
C GLY A 595 -0.13 6.39 -17.82
N THR A 596 -1.02 5.70 -17.09
CA THR A 596 -2.32 6.24 -16.65
C THR A 596 -2.36 6.53 -15.14
N GLY A 597 -3.31 7.35 -14.68
CA GLY A 597 -3.54 7.54 -13.24
C GLY A 597 -4.05 6.28 -12.50
N ILE A 598 -4.58 5.29 -13.22
CA ILE A 598 -5.14 4.06 -12.64
C ILE A 598 -4.06 3.26 -11.91
N ILE A 599 -2.86 3.14 -12.48
CA ILE A 599 -1.74 2.42 -11.85
C ILE A 599 -1.39 2.98 -10.47
N LEU A 600 -1.49 4.31 -10.31
CA LEU A 600 -1.25 5.00 -9.05
C LEU A 600 -2.37 4.75 -8.04
N VAL A 601 -3.64 4.88 -8.47
CA VAL A 601 -4.81 4.61 -7.63
C VAL A 601 -4.77 3.17 -7.09
N VAL A 602 -4.55 2.20 -7.98
CA VAL A 602 -4.45 0.77 -7.62
C VAL A 602 -3.27 0.54 -6.68
N SER A 603 -2.10 1.12 -6.95
CA SER A 603 -0.93 1.03 -6.08
C SER A 603 -1.22 1.56 -4.67
N PHE A 604 -1.87 2.72 -4.54
CA PHE A 604 -2.28 3.27 -3.24
C PHE A 604 -3.28 2.38 -2.51
N ILE A 605 -4.26 1.79 -3.22
CA ILE A 605 -5.25 0.89 -2.62
C ILE A 605 -4.55 -0.29 -1.95
N PHE A 606 -3.71 -1.03 -2.67
CA PHE A 606 -3.14 -2.27 -2.13
C PHE A 606 -1.98 -2.02 -1.16
N ARG A 607 -1.22 -0.94 -1.34
CA ARG A 607 -0.19 -0.53 -0.39
C ARG A 607 -0.78 -0.13 0.95
N ASN A 608 -1.90 0.60 0.96
CA ASN A 608 -2.51 1.12 2.18
C ASN A 608 -3.67 0.25 2.72
N MET A 609 -4.13 -0.75 1.97
CA MET A 609 -5.17 -1.70 2.39
C MET A 609 -4.94 -2.28 3.80
N PRO A 610 -3.74 -2.74 4.19
CA PRO A 610 -3.49 -3.30 5.53
C PRO A 610 -3.82 -2.35 6.68
N VAL A 611 -3.67 -1.03 6.46
CA VAL A 611 -4.03 -0.02 7.46
C VAL A 611 -5.54 -0.04 7.69
N GLY A 612 -6.34 -0.05 6.62
CA GLY A 612 -7.79 -0.19 6.68
C GLY A 612 -8.24 -1.52 7.29
N VAL A 613 -7.55 -2.62 6.99
CA VAL A 613 -7.81 -3.94 7.58
C VAL A 613 -7.60 -3.91 9.09
N ARG A 614 -6.46 -3.40 9.58
CA ARG A 614 -6.18 -3.35 11.03
C ARG A 614 -7.13 -2.44 11.77
N ALA A 615 -7.41 -1.25 11.22
CA ALA A 615 -8.38 -0.32 11.80
C ALA A 615 -9.77 -0.97 11.89
N GLY A 616 -10.22 -1.62 10.80
CA GLY A 616 -11.48 -2.34 10.77
C GLY A 616 -11.54 -3.49 11.78
N ILE A 617 -10.47 -4.28 11.92
CA ILE A 617 -10.38 -5.37 12.91
C ILE A 617 -10.52 -4.80 14.32
N ALA A 618 -9.78 -3.73 14.64
CA ALA A 618 -9.81 -3.10 15.95
C ALA A 618 -11.22 -2.61 16.31
N SER A 619 -11.89 -1.89 15.40
CA SER A 619 -13.24 -1.38 15.64
C SER A 619 -14.29 -2.50 15.70
N MET A 620 -14.23 -3.49 14.81
CA MET A 620 -15.17 -4.61 14.82
C MET A 620 -15.00 -5.54 16.02
N SER A 621 -13.79 -5.67 16.56
CA SER A 621 -13.51 -6.51 17.73
C SER A 621 -14.17 -5.97 19.01
N GLN A 622 -14.53 -4.69 19.05
CA GLN A 622 -15.23 -4.05 20.16
C GLN A 622 -16.75 -4.27 20.12
N LEU A 623 -17.29 -4.66 18.96
CA LEU A 623 -18.72 -4.93 18.79
C LEU A 623 -19.00 -6.40 19.15
N ASP A 624 -20.05 -6.67 19.92
CA ASP A 624 -20.42 -8.03 20.31
C ASP A 624 -20.89 -8.87 19.11
N LYS A 625 -20.66 -10.19 19.12
CA LYS A 625 -21.10 -11.11 18.06
C LYS A 625 -22.61 -11.38 18.08
N SER A 626 -23.26 -11.21 19.23
CA SER A 626 -24.71 -11.38 19.40
C SER A 626 -25.53 -10.48 18.48
N LEU A 627 -25.01 -9.33 18.06
CA LEU A 627 -25.65 -8.45 17.06
C LEU A 627 -25.82 -9.15 15.70
N ASP A 628 -24.80 -9.91 15.29
CA ASP A 628 -24.80 -10.64 14.03
C ASP A 628 -25.80 -11.80 14.10
N GLU A 629 -25.73 -12.58 15.19
CA GLU A 629 -26.61 -13.73 15.47
C GLU A 629 -28.08 -13.32 15.59
N SER A 630 -28.36 -12.18 16.24
CA SER A 630 -29.71 -11.64 16.36
C SER A 630 -30.27 -11.25 14.99
N SER A 631 -29.47 -10.59 14.15
CA SER A 631 -29.89 -10.21 12.80
C SER A 631 -30.17 -11.44 11.93
N LEU A 632 -29.30 -12.46 11.98
CA LEU A 632 -29.46 -13.69 11.20
C LEU A 632 -30.68 -14.51 11.67
N THR A 633 -30.94 -14.56 12.98
CA THR A 633 -32.11 -15.25 13.56
C THR A 633 -33.43 -14.61 13.13
N LEU A 634 -33.44 -13.29 12.92
CA LEU A 634 -34.59 -12.55 12.37
C LEU A 634 -34.78 -12.73 10.86
N GLY A 635 -33.99 -13.59 10.22
CA GLY A 635 -34.11 -13.91 8.78
C GLY A 635 -33.34 -12.96 7.85
N ALA A 636 -32.49 -12.08 8.39
CA ALA A 636 -31.59 -11.28 7.56
C ALA A 636 -30.46 -12.15 6.98
N ASN A 637 -29.91 -11.76 5.83
CA ASN A 637 -28.69 -12.35 5.28
C ASN A 637 -27.43 -11.55 5.67
N SER A 638 -26.24 -12.12 5.49
CA SER A 638 -24.98 -11.46 5.90
C SER A 638 -24.75 -10.10 5.23
N TRP A 639 -25.21 -9.90 3.99
CA TRP A 639 -25.14 -8.57 3.35
C TRP A 639 -26.03 -7.54 4.06
N GLN A 640 -27.25 -7.93 4.43
CA GLN A 640 -28.17 -7.09 5.18
C GLN A 640 -27.62 -6.80 6.58
N THR A 641 -27.09 -7.80 7.29
CA THR A 641 -26.44 -7.63 8.59
C THR A 641 -25.24 -6.68 8.48
N PHE A 642 -24.36 -6.90 7.49
CA PHE A 642 -23.22 -6.02 7.24
C PHE A 642 -23.65 -4.58 6.97
N ARG A 643 -24.56 -4.37 6.02
CA ARG A 643 -24.98 -3.03 5.58
C ARG A 643 -25.85 -2.28 6.60
N ARG A 644 -26.75 -2.97 7.31
CA ARG A 644 -27.77 -2.33 8.18
C ARG A 644 -27.40 -2.35 9.66
N VAL A 645 -26.53 -3.24 10.11
CA VAL A 645 -26.13 -3.36 11.52
C VAL A 645 -24.68 -2.94 11.71
N ILE A 646 -23.75 -3.61 11.02
CA ILE A 646 -22.32 -3.42 11.26
C ILE A 646 -21.83 -2.07 10.71
N LEU A 647 -22.13 -1.75 9.45
CA LEU A 647 -21.63 -0.56 8.78
C LEU A 647 -22.04 0.76 9.50
N PRO A 648 -23.30 0.94 9.96
CA PRO A 648 -23.68 2.13 10.72
C PRO A 648 -22.95 2.25 12.06
N LEU A 649 -22.72 1.14 12.76
CA LEU A 649 -21.96 1.11 14.02
C LEU A 649 -20.48 1.45 13.82
N LEU A 650 -19.93 1.15 12.63
CA LEU A 650 -18.55 1.47 12.27
C LEU A 650 -18.38 2.86 11.66
N ARG A 651 -19.46 3.64 11.46
CA ARG A 651 -19.40 4.97 10.86
C ARG A 651 -18.34 5.90 11.49
N PRO A 652 -18.18 5.98 12.83
CA PRO A 652 -17.15 6.82 13.44
C PRO A 652 -15.71 6.38 13.16
N ALA A 653 -15.50 5.12 12.79
CA ALA A 653 -14.19 4.60 12.42
C ALA A 653 -13.91 4.71 10.90
N ILE A 654 -14.96 4.90 10.09
CA ILE A 654 -14.87 5.08 8.64
C ILE A 654 -14.59 6.54 8.28
N LEU A 655 -15.18 7.48 9.03
CA LEU A 655 -14.91 8.92 8.97
C LEU A 655 -13.56 9.24 9.61
#